data_AF-A0A9W3A800-F1
#
_entry.id   AF-A0A9W3A800-F1
#
_cell.length_a   1.000
_cell.length_b   1.000
_cell.length_c   1.000
_cell.angle_alpha   90.00
_cell.angle_beta   90.00
_cell.angle_gamma   90.00
#
_symmetry.space_group_name_H-M   'P 1'
#
loop_
_entity.id
_entity.type
_entity.pdbx_description
1 polymer ?
#
loop_
_entity_poly.entity_id
_entity_poly.type
_entity_poly.pdbx_seq_one_letter_code
_entity_poly.pdbx_strand_id
1 'polypeptide(L)'
;MARVSSVVVGLILASTLRISVSQSDPQAEIKRLKNVISALGRQVMLQQFAQEEKLRSDGWSGLKQIRVDNDGPRNYHTNSHSGGSMGAIHDHSNNQITVGQGEGQFVLNGVEFRTRHNDYQLRMPSPKSSAYHVMSEIPFPPVPRQVLDKPSVQEQIVEMREWFKAWRDQNSSVRDYRPYFKPLLCYLEGAWTTNTKELEEPFFSDRHSLDATSWFDLQERVRYSAYTGRKSLDENFAYLPTAIINITDSGVPVYAQWNYRMLCHPLYKDLPTSYLKPVDDLSVRLPRGQTLEQYLTTRGARFSVVGPNDKPNWQYLDDMMGEVPGKDNYGANITDSTFGMKLLHPAPGNDSRFNVGFYHRRYRVEKADAMGLSYGRRGYSDPNIFMAETTQEKIAEFYIKQCSATKVCYESKKRMSYSIPLEIIYLTPLSTWNPYDIPFYSNKDKNIVLSNGKRNGGLNINNAFNGSLYNQFYRTPIQFFSGGEVGSTAADTVKGSVGVLDKNNTIRSMSASGVRIFLPNIPGVGVLRTRYPITPVHAEGSSVWKELNALKDIVLKLASYERLLTEKIPRTPEVKPIASSPTPQRTTPKLVTSTSTALPKTSTTLTPKYPIQQQLTLMTTTIFQNPPGEHYHTIEMTKDEQERLQKGEVVDLITSQDNAHSHAVKVQFYNGRYHVTKCDSKAIPCWDGHTSCLMKEGERGCPIDNGLP
;
A
#
# COMPACT_ATOMS: atom_id res chain seq x y z
N MET A 1 -51.82 -91.61 -25.37
CA MET A 1 -51.19 -92.94 -25.13
C MET A 1 -49.68 -92.79 -25.14
N ALA A 2 -49.00 -93.73 -24.49
CA ALA A 2 -47.69 -93.65 -23.88
C ALA A 2 -46.46 -93.69 -24.84
N ARG A 3 -45.41 -93.00 -24.36
CA ARG A 3 -43.99 -93.41 -24.22
C ARG A 3 -43.07 -93.72 -25.43
N VAL A 4 -42.01 -92.88 -25.49
CA VAL A 4 -40.56 -93.17 -25.44
C VAL A 4 -39.81 -93.54 -26.74
N SER A 5 -38.87 -92.67 -27.13
CA SER A 5 -37.40 -92.91 -27.29
C SER A 5 -36.80 -91.70 -28.03
N SER A 6 -36.09 -90.78 -27.37
CA SER A 6 -34.65 -90.82 -27.00
C SER A 6 -33.68 -90.72 -28.19
N VAL A 7 -32.69 -89.83 -28.00
CA VAL A 7 -31.40 -89.70 -28.69
C VAL A 7 -31.37 -88.71 -29.88
N VAL A 8 -30.40 -87.78 -29.82
CA VAL A 8 -29.96 -86.81 -30.84
C VAL A 8 -30.70 -85.46 -30.97
N VAL A 9 -30.95 -84.74 -29.87
CA VAL A 9 -31.06 -83.25 -29.93
C VAL A 9 -30.33 -82.58 -28.74
N GLY A 10 -29.39 -83.29 -28.10
CA GLY A 10 -28.66 -82.82 -26.92
C GLY A 10 -27.26 -82.27 -27.17
N LEU A 11 -26.76 -82.22 -28.41
CA LEU A 11 -25.34 -81.98 -28.69
C LEU A 11 -25.03 -80.91 -29.76
N ILE A 12 -26.03 -80.18 -30.27
CA ILE A 12 -25.81 -79.08 -31.25
C ILE A 12 -26.28 -77.71 -30.72
N LEU A 13 -26.84 -77.63 -29.52
CA LEU A 13 -27.10 -76.37 -28.82
C LEU A 13 -26.11 -76.08 -27.67
N ALA A 14 -24.93 -76.74 -27.70
CA ALA A 14 -23.81 -76.44 -26.81
C ALA A 14 -22.63 -75.76 -27.54
N SER A 15 -22.85 -75.23 -28.76
CA SER A 15 -21.79 -74.65 -29.60
C SER A 15 -22.05 -73.23 -30.10
N THR A 16 -23.12 -72.54 -29.69
CA THR A 16 -23.37 -71.13 -30.08
C THR A 16 -23.75 -70.17 -28.96
N LEU A 17 -23.61 -70.56 -27.69
CA LEU A 17 -23.37 -69.60 -26.61
C LEU A 17 -21.92 -69.72 -26.13
N ARG A 18 -20.99 -69.27 -26.98
CA ARG A 18 -19.83 -68.57 -26.43
C ARG A 18 -20.40 -67.30 -25.84
N ILE A 19 -20.73 -67.33 -24.55
CA ILE A 19 -20.66 -66.14 -23.73
C ILE A 19 -19.20 -65.71 -23.85
N SER A 20 -18.92 -64.84 -24.81
CA SER A 20 -17.78 -63.96 -24.73
C SER A 20 -18.06 -63.08 -23.51
N VAL A 21 -17.75 -63.62 -22.33
CA VAL A 21 -17.31 -62.79 -21.24
C VAL A 21 -16.06 -62.15 -21.83
N SER A 22 -16.25 -60.97 -22.42
CA SER A 22 -15.16 -60.05 -22.69
C SER A 22 -14.54 -59.83 -21.32
N GLN A 23 -13.57 -60.66 -20.94
CA GLN A 23 -12.58 -60.30 -19.95
C GLN A 23 -12.04 -58.97 -20.47
N SER A 24 -12.51 -57.87 -19.87
CA SER A 24 -11.94 -56.55 -20.12
C SER A 24 -10.45 -56.73 -19.94
N ASP A 25 -9.68 -56.56 -21.02
CA ASP A 25 -8.22 -56.64 -20.95
C ASP A 25 -7.78 -55.73 -19.79
N PRO A 26 -7.27 -56.29 -18.68
CA PRO A 26 -6.94 -55.49 -17.51
C PRO A 26 -5.94 -54.37 -17.85
N GLN A 27 -5.11 -54.56 -18.88
CA GLN A 27 -4.18 -53.54 -19.36
C GLN A 27 -4.90 -52.42 -20.11
N ALA A 28 -5.89 -52.75 -20.95
CA ALA A 28 -6.74 -51.75 -21.60
C ALA A 28 -7.54 -50.94 -20.58
N GLU A 29 -8.05 -51.59 -19.52
CA GLU A 29 -8.79 -50.92 -18.45
C GLU A 29 -7.88 -50.04 -17.58
N ILE A 30 -6.69 -50.51 -17.20
CA ILE A 30 -5.68 -49.69 -16.51
C ILE A 30 -5.28 -48.48 -17.37
N LYS A 31 -5.09 -48.67 -18.68
CA LYS A 31 -4.78 -47.57 -19.61
C LYS A 31 -5.93 -46.57 -19.69
N ARG A 32 -7.18 -47.05 -19.75
CA ARG A 32 -8.38 -46.21 -19.71
C ARG A 32 -8.44 -45.39 -18.43
N LEU A 33 -8.25 -46.02 -17.27
CA LEU A 33 -8.24 -45.34 -15.97
C LEU A 33 -7.11 -44.30 -15.87
N LYS A 34 -5.89 -44.62 -16.34
CA LYS A 34 -4.78 -43.65 -16.41
C LYS A 34 -5.13 -42.43 -17.27
N ASN A 35 -5.76 -42.64 -18.41
CA ASN A 35 -6.21 -41.55 -19.29
C ASN A 35 -7.28 -40.69 -18.60
N VAL A 36 -8.25 -41.31 -17.93
CA VAL A 36 -9.30 -40.60 -17.18
C VAL A 36 -8.70 -39.79 -16.04
N ILE A 37 -7.80 -40.38 -15.24
CA ILE A 37 -7.11 -39.68 -14.15
C ILE A 37 -6.28 -38.51 -14.68
N SER A 38 -5.55 -38.69 -15.77
CA SER A 38 -4.78 -37.62 -16.42
C SER A 38 -5.69 -36.48 -16.90
N ALA A 39 -6.81 -36.81 -17.54
CA ALA A 39 -7.80 -35.83 -17.99
C ALA A 39 -8.44 -35.07 -16.82
N LEU A 40 -8.80 -35.77 -15.74
CA LEU A 40 -9.34 -35.15 -14.53
C LEU A 40 -8.30 -34.27 -13.83
N GLY A 41 -7.05 -34.72 -13.72
CA GLY A 41 -5.94 -33.92 -13.20
C GLY A 41 -5.74 -32.64 -14.01
N ARG A 42 -5.86 -32.73 -15.35
CA ARG A 42 -5.76 -31.57 -16.24
C ARG A 42 -6.92 -30.62 -16.03
N GLN A 43 -8.13 -31.14 -15.84
CA GLN A 43 -9.29 -30.32 -15.54
C GLN A 43 -9.14 -29.59 -14.20
N VAL A 44 -8.62 -30.25 -13.16
CA VAL A 44 -8.34 -29.61 -11.85
C VAL A 44 -7.28 -28.51 -11.99
N MET A 45 -6.20 -28.76 -12.74
CA MET A 45 -5.20 -27.75 -13.05
C MET A 45 -5.82 -26.52 -13.75
N LEU A 46 -6.69 -26.73 -14.73
CA LEU A 46 -7.38 -25.65 -15.44
C LEU A 46 -8.40 -24.91 -14.55
N GLN A 47 -9.07 -25.60 -13.63
CA GLN A 47 -9.95 -24.96 -12.65
C GLN A 47 -9.17 -24.05 -11.70
N GLN A 48 -8.00 -24.49 -11.22
CA GLN A 48 -7.10 -23.64 -10.42
C GLN A 48 -6.66 -22.40 -11.22
N PHE A 49 -6.21 -22.60 -12.46
CA PHE A 49 -5.83 -21.48 -13.33
C PHE A 49 -6.99 -20.51 -13.59
N ALA A 50 -8.22 -21.01 -13.76
CA ALA A 50 -9.41 -20.17 -13.92
C ALA A 50 -9.70 -19.31 -12.66
N GLN A 51 -9.45 -19.83 -11.45
CA GLN A 51 -9.55 -19.03 -10.22
C GLN A 51 -8.47 -17.94 -10.17
N GLU A 52 -7.24 -18.25 -10.60
CA GLU A 52 -6.17 -17.26 -10.68
C GLU A 52 -6.48 -16.15 -11.70
N GLU A 53 -6.99 -16.51 -12.88
CA GLU A 53 -7.43 -15.54 -13.90
C GLU A 53 -8.57 -14.66 -13.39
N LYS A 54 -9.53 -15.26 -12.66
CA LYS A 54 -10.58 -14.49 -11.99
C LYS A 54 -9.98 -13.45 -11.04
N LEU A 55 -9.04 -13.85 -10.18
CA LEU A 55 -8.37 -12.93 -9.26
C LEU A 55 -7.53 -11.85 -9.98
N ARG A 56 -6.88 -12.18 -11.10
CA ARG A 56 -6.19 -11.19 -11.96
C ARG A 56 -7.17 -10.18 -12.59
N SER A 57 -8.42 -10.58 -12.80
CA SER A 57 -9.46 -9.71 -13.37
C SER A 57 -10.22 -8.90 -12.31
N ASP A 58 -10.42 -9.45 -11.11
CA ASP A 58 -11.14 -8.82 -10.00
C ASP A 58 -10.33 -7.67 -9.37
N GLY A 59 -8.99 -7.74 -9.45
CA GLY A 59 -8.09 -6.74 -8.88
C GLY A 59 -6.64 -6.89 -9.36
N TRP A 60 -5.72 -6.20 -8.70
CA TRP A 60 -4.28 -6.24 -8.99
C TRP A 60 -3.52 -6.98 -7.89
N SER A 61 -2.24 -7.29 -8.09
CA SER A 61 -1.41 -7.81 -7.00
C SER A 61 -1.31 -6.78 -5.88
N GLY A 62 -1.33 -7.25 -4.64
CA GLY A 62 -1.34 -6.37 -3.48
C GLY A 62 -1.89 -7.01 -2.21
N LEU A 63 -1.90 -6.22 -1.15
CA LEU A 63 -2.56 -6.56 0.10
C LEU A 63 -4.08 -6.50 -0.11
N LYS A 64 -4.77 -7.60 0.18
CA LYS A 64 -6.22 -7.70 0.08
C LYS A 64 -6.88 -7.33 1.40
N GLN A 65 -6.35 -7.87 2.50
CA GLN A 65 -6.99 -7.77 3.81
C GLN A 65 -5.97 -8.01 4.92
N ILE A 66 -6.05 -7.24 6.00
CA ILE A 66 -5.44 -7.58 7.30
C ILE A 66 -6.49 -8.21 8.22
N ARG A 67 -6.06 -8.80 9.33
CA ARG A 67 -6.99 -9.31 10.34
C ARG A 67 -8.01 -8.25 10.75
N VAL A 68 -9.29 -8.64 10.74
CA VAL A 68 -10.38 -7.79 11.21
C VAL A 68 -10.43 -7.88 12.73
N ASP A 69 -10.23 -6.75 13.40
CA ASP A 69 -10.36 -6.60 14.85
C ASP A 69 -11.36 -5.49 15.25
N ASN A 70 -11.81 -4.70 14.27
CA ASN A 70 -12.78 -3.62 14.40
C ASN A 70 -13.84 -3.75 13.31
N ASP A 71 -15.10 -3.46 13.68
CA ASP A 71 -16.25 -3.49 12.79
C ASP A 71 -17.31 -2.45 13.22
N GLY A 72 -18.32 -2.21 12.38
CA GLY A 72 -19.42 -1.32 12.70
C GLY A 72 -20.56 -1.35 11.69
N PRO A 73 -21.63 -0.56 11.90
CA PRO A 73 -22.87 -0.64 11.12
C PRO A 73 -22.74 -0.20 9.65
N ARG A 74 -21.56 0.29 9.24
CA ARG A 74 -21.25 0.68 7.86
C ARG A 74 -20.00 -0.07 7.45
N ASN A 75 -19.95 -0.54 6.21
CA ASN A 75 -18.87 -1.38 5.70
C ASN A 75 -17.46 -0.77 5.81
N TYR A 76 -17.33 0.56 5.85
CA TYR A 76 -16.05 1.25 6.04
C TYR A 76 -15.64 1.41 7.51
N HIS A 77 -16.43 0.94 8.48
CA HIS A 77 -16.00 0.79 9.87
C HIS A 77 -15.18 -0.48 10.09
N THR A 78 -15.30 -1.46 9.19
CA THR A 78 -14.50 -2.69 9.21
C THR A 78 -13.10 -2.44 8.69
N ASN A 79 -12.08 -3.04 9.33
CA ASN A 79 -10.72 -3.01 8.80
C ASN A 79 -10.64 -3.63 7.39
N SER A 80 -9.77 -3.10 6.54
CA SER A 80 -9.51 -3.64 5.20
C SER A 80 -8.04 -4.01 5.02
N HIS A 81 -7.31 -3.32 4.13
CA HIS A 81 -5.85 -3.37 4.01
C HIS A 81 -5.15 -2.53 5.11
N SER A 82 -5.92 -1.69 5.80
CA SER A 82 -5.48 -0.84 6.90
C SER A 82 -6.50 -0.86 8.03
N GLY A 83 -6.00 -0.71 9.26
CA GLY A 83 -6.77 -0.64 10.51
C GLY A 83 -6.13 0.39 11.45
N GLY A 84 -5.73 -0.04 12.65
CA GLY A 84 -4.87 0.78 13.52
C GLY A 84 -3.48 1.06 12.90
N SER A 85 -3.02 0.16 12.03
CA SER A 85 -1.84 0.35 11.20
C SER A 85 -2.03 -0.23 9.79
N MET A 86 -1.31 0.33 8.82
CA MET A 86 -1.34 -0.15 7.44
C MET A 86 -0.65 -1.51 7.36
N GLY A 87 -1.28 -2.54 6.79
CA GLY A 87 -0.66 -3.88 6.70
C GLY A 87 -0.30 -4.51 8.05
N ALA A 88 -0.94 -4.07 9.15
CA ALA A 88 -0.63 -4.53 10.51
C ALA A 88 0.85 -4.35 10.94
N ILE A 89 1.52 -3.32 10.42
CA ILE A 89 2.88 -2.97 10.89
C ILE A 89 2.87 -2.53 12.35
N HIS A 90 3.92 -2.90 13.08
CA HIS A 90 4.09 -2.57 14.50
C HIS A 90 5.59 -2.61 14.89
N ASP A 91 5.92 -2.25 16.13
CA ASP A 91 7.30 -1.99 16.55
C ASP A 91 7.93 -3.13 17.37
N HIS A 92 9.10 -3.58 16.90
CA HIS A 92 10.03 -4.43 17.64
C HIS A 92 11.36 -3.71 17.85
N SER A 93 11.31 -2.45 18.26
CA SER A 93 12.50 -1.59 18.36
C SER A 93 13.50 -2.06 19.43
N ASN A 94 13.10 -2.95 20.34
CA ASN A 94 13.99 -3.65 21.27
C ASN A 94 14.74 -4.84 20.63
N ASN A 95 14.43 -5.18 19.39
CA ASN A 95 15.18 -6.15 18.60
C ASN A 95 16.10 -5.40 17.62
N GLN A 96 17.25 -5.99 17.30
CA GLN A 96 18.25 -5.32 16.47
C GLN A 96 17.77 -5.11 15.03
N ILE A 97 17.25 -6.16 14.38
CA ILE A 97 16.88 -6.14 12.95
C ILE A 97 15.43 -6.59 12.68
N THR A 98 14.64 -6.93 13.70
CA THR A 98 13.25 -7.37 13.51
C THR A 98 12.36 -6.19 13.15
N VAL A 99 11.54 -6.37 12.11
CA VAL A 99 10.57 -5.42 11.61
C VAL A 99 9.18 -6.04 11.79
N GLY A 100 8.35 -5.41 12.63
CA GLY A 100 7.03 -5.95 12.99
C GLY A 100 6.03 -5.80 11.86
N GLN A 101 5.39 -6.92 11.50
CA GLN A 101 4.28 -6.96 10.56
C GLN A 101 3.38 -8.17 10.87
N GLY A 102 2.10 -7.93 11.12
CA GLY A 102 1.12 -8.97 11.42
C GLY A 102 0.74 -9.83 10.21
N GLU A 103 -0.29 -10.65 10.37
CA GLU A 103 -0.86 -11.46 9.29
C GLU A 103 -1.51 -10.58 8.21
N GLY A 104 -1.36 -11.00 6.95
CA GLY A 104 -2.06 -10.39 5.82
C GLY A 104 -2.47 -11.41 4.78
N GLN A 105 -3.54 -11.11 4.08
CA GLN A 105 -3.99 -11.84 2.90
C GLN A 105 -3.54 -11.07 1.67
N PHE A 106 -2.74 -11.71 0.82
CA PHE A 106 -2.11 -11.10 -0.35
C PHE A 106 -2.54 -11.81 -1.61
N VAL A 107 -2.52 -11.07 -2.71
CA VAL A 107 -2.63 -11.61 -4.07
C VAL A 107 -1.36 -11.29 -4.81
N LEU A 108 -0.71 -12.30 -5.39
CA LEU A 108 0.46 -12.15 -6.26
C LEU A 108 0.21 -12.91 -7.57
N ASN A 109 0.12 -12.17 -8.68
CA ASN A 109 -0.17 -12.73 -10.01
C ASN A 109 -1.33 -13.75 -9.98
N GLY A 110 -2.48 -13.37 -9.40
CA GLY A 110 -3.66 -14.23 -9.30
C GLY A 110 -3.61 -15.30 -8.20
N VAL A 111 -2.49 -15.47 -7.50
CA VAL A 111 -2.40 -16.42 -6.38
C VAL A 111 -2.74 -15.71 -5.08
N GLU A 112 -3.84 -16.11 -4.46
CA GLU A 112 -4.27 -15.62 -3.16
C GLU A 112 -3.78 -16.51 -2.01
N PHE A 113 -3.13 -15.91 -1.02
CA PHE A 113 -2.59 -16.63 0.12
C PHE A 113 -2.66 -15.78 1.40
N ARG A 114 -2.64 -16.43 2.56
CA ARG A 114 -2.62 -15.77 3.87
C ARG A 114 -1.31 -16.08 4.56
N THR A 115 -0.59 -15.06 4.99
CA THR A 115 0.65 -15.22 5.74
C THR A 115 0.38 -15.64 7.18
N ARG A 116 1.39 -16.19 7.85
CA ARG A 116 1.46 -16.14 9.31
C ARG A 116 1.75 -14.70 9.77
N HIS A 117 1.81 -14.46 11.07
CA HIS A 117 2.42 -13.25 11.60
C HIS A 117 3.87 -13.18 11.11
N ASN A 118 4.30 -12.07 10.51
CA ASN A 118 5.48 -12.06 9.65
C ASN A 118 6.79 -11.75 10.40
N ASP A 119 6.82 -10.69 11.23
CA ASP A 119 8.00 -10.25 12.00
C ASP A 119 9.34 -10.58 11.32
N TYR A 120 9.54 -9.97 10.15
CA TYR A 120 10.66 -10.28 9.27
C TYR A 120 11.91 -9.52 9.70
N GLN A 121 13.07 -9.95 9.20
CA GLN A 121 14.35 -9.33 9.54
C GLN A 121 14.85 -8.42 8.40
N LEU A 122 15.60 -7.37 8.75
CA LEU A 122 16.35 -6.55 7.80
C LEU A 122 17.51 -7.33 7.15
N ARG A 123 17.16 -8.25 6.25
CA ARG A 123 18.08 -9.05 5.45
C ARG A 123 17.87 -8.79 3.98
N MET A 124 18.94 -8.95 3.22
CA MET A 124 18.95 -8.88 1.76
C MET A 124 19.35 -10.22 1.14
N PRO A 125 19.05 -10.46 -0.14
CA PRO A 125 19.66 -11.55 -0.90
C PRO A 125 21.18 -11.55 -0.79
N SER A 126 21.84 -12.70 -0.84
CA SER A 126 23.30 -12.73 -0.70
C SER A 126 24.00 -12.03 -1.86
N PRO A 127 24.90 -11.05 -1.60
CA PRO A 127 25.72 -10.46 -2.65
C PRO A 127 26.87 -11.37 -3.10
N LYS A 128 27.10 -12.48 -2.40
CA LYS A 128 28.25 -13.38 -2.60
C LYS A 128 27.88 -14.77 -3.11
N SER A 129 26.60 -15.11 -3.18
CA SER A 129 26.12 -16.44 -3.54
C SER A 129 24.83 -16.34 -4.35
N SER A 130 24.71 -17.15 -5.40
CA SER A 130 23.48 -17.35 -6.16
C SER A 130 22.66 -18.55 -5.67
N ALA A 131 23.06 -19.20 -4.58
CA ALA A 131 22.34 -20.34 -4.04
C ALA A 131 20.98 -19.95 -3.45
N TYR A 132 20.01 -20.86 -3.60
CA TYR A 132 18.65 -20.70 -3.12
C TYR A 132 18.58 -20.22 -1.66
N HIS A 133 17.86 -19.12 -1.44
CA HIS A 133 17.54 -18.56 -0.11
C HIS A 133 18.73 -18.17 0.76
N VAL A 134 19.95 -18.10 0.22
CA VAL A 134 21.09 -17.55 0.96
C VAL A 134 20.90 -16.03 1.11
N MET A 135 20.93 -15.56 2.34
CA MET A 135 20.72 -14.16 2.71
C MET A 135 21.95 -13.55 3.36
N SER A 136 21.99 -12.24 3.47
CA SER A 136 22.98 -11.49 4.23
C SER A 136 22.32 -10.39 5.05
N GLU A 137 22.91 -10.06 6.19
CA GLU A 137 22.46 -8.93 6.99
C GLU A 137 22.71 -7.62 6.23
N ILE A 138 21.78 -6.68 6.36
CA ILE A 138 21.95 -5.34 5.80
C ILE A 138 22.88 -4.56 6.73
N PRO A 139 24.01 -4.02 6.24
CA PRO A 139 24.90 -3.21 7.07
C PRO A 139 24.18 -1.97 7.59
N PHE A 140 24.25 -1.75 8.90
CA PHE A 140 23.75 -0.51 9.49
C PHE A 140 24.63 0.68 9.13
N PRO A 141 24.03 1.88 8.98
CA PRO A 141 24.80 3.08 8.71
C PRO A 141 25.73 3.40 9.90
N PRO A 142 26.92 3.96 9.62
CA PRO A 142 27.82 4.42 10.67
C PRO A 142 27.24 5.64 11.39
N VAL A 143 27.85 6.00 12.53
CA VAL A 143 27.58 7.27 13.20
C VAL A 143 28.39 8.38 12.54
N PRO A 144 27.84 9.58 12.30
CA PRO A 144 28.61 10.72 11.83
C PRO A 144 29.80 11.02 12.73
N ARG A 145 30.96 11.28 12.14
CA ARG A 145 32.21 11.48 12.90
C ARG A 145 32.12 12.71 13.82
N GLN A 146 31.41 13.74 13.38
CA GLN A 146 31.13 14.97 14.13
C GLN A 146 30.35 14.72 15.43
N VAL A 147 29.56 13.63 15.49
CA VAL A 147 28.92 13.18 16.74
C VAL A 147 29.98 12.52 17.62
N LEU A 148 30.73 11.55 17.09
CA LEU A 148 31.71 10.77 17.88
C LEU A 148 32.85 11.62 18.44
N ASP A 149 33.21 12.71 17.77
CA ASP A 149 34.28 13.62 18.20
C ASP A 149 33.85 14.58 19.33
N LYS A 150 32.57 14.59 19.74
CA LYS A 150 32.15 15.43 20.87
C LYS A 150 32.70 14.87 22.21
N PRO A 151 33.22 15.74 23.10
CA PRO A 151 33.89 15.35 24.34
C PRO A 151 32.97 14.71 25.39
N SER A 152 31.66 14.97 25.33
CA SER A 152 30.69 14.46 26.29
C SER A 152 29.48 13.83 25.60
N VAL A 153 28.85 12.84 26.25
CA VAL A 153 27.63 12.20 25.72
C VAL A 153 26.50 13.21 25.54
N GLN A 154 26.41 14.23 26.41
CA GLN A 154 25.42 15.29 26.28
C GLN A 154 25.62 16.11 25.00
N GLU A 155 26.87 16.44 24.65
CA GLU A 155 27.19 17.10 23.40
C GLU A 155 26.99 16.18 22.19
N GLN A 156 27.28 14.87 22.31
CA GLN A 156 26.93 13.88 21.29
C GLN A 156 25.42 13.86 21.02
N ILE A 157 24.59 13.89 22.07
CA ILE A 157 23.13 13.93 21.96
C ILE A 157 22.69 15.17 21.19
N VAL A 158 23.20 16.35 21.56
CA VAL A 158 22.85 17.62 20.88
C VAL A 158 23.25 17.58 19.41
N GLU A 159 24.47 17.12 19.10
CA GLU A 159 24.93 17.00 17.71
C GLU A 159 24.10 15.98 16.92
N MET A 160 23.83 14.81 17.49
CA MET A 160 23.01 13.77 16.85
C MET A 160 21.61 14.33 16.49
N ARG A 161 20.99 15.12 17.36
CA ARG A 161 19.70 15.76 17.07
C ARG A 161 19.75 16.66 15.85
N GLU A 162 20.85 17.39 15.67
CA GLU A 162 21.01 18.24 14.50
C GLU A 162 21.16 17.44 13.19
N TRP A 163 21.71 16.22 13.22
CA TRP A 163 21.70 15.31 12.07
C TRP A 163 20.28 14.85 11.72
N PHE A 164 19.47 14.52 12.74
CA PHE A 164 18.05 14.21 12.55
C PHE A 164 17.24 15.41 12.05
N LYS A 165 17.57 16.61 12.50
CA LYS A 165 16.99 17.87 12.01
C LYS A 165 17.28 18.08 10.52
N ALA A 166 18.54 17.90 10.11
CA ALA A 166 18.93 18.01 8.70
C ALA A 166 18.22 16.99 7.82
N TRP A 167 18.04 15.75 8.30
CA TRP A 167 17.25 14.74 7.60
C TRP A 167 15.77 15.11 7.53
N ARG A 168 15.13 15.52 8.64
CA ARG A 168 13.74 16.01 8.64
C ARG A 168 13.52 17.12 7.62
N ASP A 169 14.42 18.10 7.62
CA ASP A 169 14.36 19.28 6.76
C ASP A 169 14.82 18.99 5.32
N GLN A 170 15.28 17.76 5.03
CA GLN A 170 15.86 17.35 3.75
C GLN A 170 16.97 18.31 3.27
N ASN A 171 17.75 18.84 4.21
CA ASN A 171 18.78 19.85 3.95
C ASN A 171 20.18 19.26 4.12
N SER A 172 20.70 18.69 3.02
CA SER A 172 22.05 18.10 3.00
C SER A 172 23.18 19.13 3.00
N SER A 173 22.89 20.43 2.83
CA SER A 173 23.91 21.49 2.82
C SER A 173 24.41 21.85 4.22
N VAL A 174 23.57 21.68 5.25
CA VAL A 174 23.97 21.90 6.66
C VAL A 174 24.70 20.68 7.21
N ARG A 175 24.12 19.50 7.01
CA ARG A 175 24.69 18.20 7.36
C ARG A 175 24.28 17.21 6.27
N ASP A 176 25.25 16.65 5.55
CA ASP A 176 24.96 15.67 4.51
C ASP A 176 24.55 14.33 5.15
N TYR A 177 23.26 14.18 5.42
CA TYR A 177 22.70 13.03 6.12
C TYR A 177 22.69 11.74 5.28
N ARG A 178 22.80 11.82 3.96
CA ARG A 178 22.59 10.70 3.00
C ARG A 178 23.52 9.48 3.22
N PRO A 179 24.76 9.62 3.73
CA PRO A 179 25.58 8.48 4.13
C PRO A 179 25.10 7.75 5.39
N TYR A 180 24.32 8.43 6.24
CA TYR A 180 23.97 7.97 7.59
C TYR A 180 22.48 7.61 7.74
N PHE A 181 21.64 8.13 6.86
CA PHE A 181 20.22 7.82 6.78
C PHE A 181 19.95 7.07 5.48
N LYS A 182 19.87 5.74 5.56
CA LYS A 182 19.86 4.87 4.38
C LYS A 182 18.44 4.34 4.11
N PRO A 183 17.84 4.63 2.95
CA PRO A 183 16.55 4.06 2.59
C PRO A 183 16.71 2.60 2.15
N LEU A 184 15.85 1.75 2.68
CA LEU A 184 15.70 0.35 2.28
C LEU A 184 14.34 0.17 1.64
N LEU A 185 14.28 -0.58 0.55
CA LEU A 185 13.04 -1.08 -0.03
C LEU A 185 12.79 -2.50 0.46
N CYS A 186 11.77 -2.68 1.30
CA CYS A 186 11.30 -3.99 1.71
C CYS A 186 10.18 -4.48 0.78
N TYR A 187 10.20 -5.77 0.46
CA TYR A 187 9.34 -6.37 -0.56
C TYR A 187 8.89 -7.78 -0.17
N LEU A 188 7.74 -8.17 -0.69
CA LEU A 188 7.21 -9.51 -0.61
C LEU A 188 7.57 -10.23 -1.92
N GLU A 189 8.11 -11.44 -1.81
CA GLU A 189 8.42 -12.31 -2.94
C GLU A 189 7.67 -13.63 -2.80
N GLY A 190 6.96 -14.06 -3.84
CA GLY A 190 6.27 -15.34 -3.92
C GLY A 190 6.72 -16.18 -5.12
N ALA A 191 6.69 -17.50 -4.98
CA ALA A 191 6.95 -18.43 -6.08
C ALA A 191 6.32 -19.80 -5.82
N TRP A 192 6.03 -20.53 -6.89
CA TRP A 192 5.67 -21.94 -6.83
C TRP A 192 6.94 -22.79 -6.61
N THR A 193 7.00 -23.58 -5.54
CA THR A 193 8.14 -24.45 -5.19
C THR A 193 7.83 -25.91 -5.39
N THR A 194 8.83 -26.70 -5.79
CA THR A 194 8.69 -28.13 -6.13
C THR A 194 8.81 -29.06 -4.92
N ASN A 195 9.34 -28.58 -3.78
CA ASN A 195 9.38 -29.38 -2.56
C ASN A 195 8.01 -29.40 -1.88
N THR A 196 7.24 -30.46 -2.12
CA THR A 196 5.92 -30.67 -1.52
C THR A 196 5.91 -31.79 -0.46
N LYS A 197 7.08 -32.33 -0.10
CA LYS A 197 7.18 -33.47 0.84
C LYS A 197 7.41 -33.02 2.28
N GLU A 198 8.20 -31.97 2.47
CA GLU A 198 8.54 -31.43 3.79
C GLU A 198 8.07 -29.99 3.90
N LEU A 199 7.52 -29.63 5.07
CA LEU A 199 7.13 -28.27 5.40
C LEU A 199 8.36 -27.36 5.38
N GLU A 200 8.44 -26.44 4.42
CA GLU A 200 9.51 -25.44 4.34
C GLU A 200 9.01 -24.13 4.94
N GLU A 201 9.71 -23.62 5.95
CA GLU A 201 9.44 -22.29 6.49
C GLU A 201 9.63 -21.25 5.37
N PRO A 202 8.62 -20.39 5.10
CA PRO A 202 8.68 -19.46 3.99
C PRO A 202 9.87 -18.48 4.12
N PHE A 203 10.16 -18.08 5.36
CA PHE A 203 11.36 -17.36 5.77
C PHE A 203 11.53 -17.44 7.29
N PHE A 204 12.73 -17.12 7.78
CA PHE A 204 13.02 -17.10 9.21
C PHE A 204 12.38 -15.89 9.91
N SER A 205 11.65 -16.14 11.00
CA SER A 205 11.21 -15.14 11.97
C SER A 205 11.58 -15.62 13.37
N ASP A 206 12.08 -14.70 14.21
CA ASP A 206 12.51 -15.04 15.57
C ASP A 206 11.33 -15.36 16.52
N ARG A 207 10.11 -15.01 16.10
CA ARG A 207 8.92 -15.02 16.95
C ARG A 207 7.82 -15.96 16.46
N HIS A 208 7.80 -16.26 15.16
CA HIS A 208 6.74 -17.01 14.53
C HIS A 208 7.29 -18.07 13.58
N SER A 209 6.68 -19.24 13.60
CA SER A 209 6.96 -20.37 12.72
C SER A 209 5.63 -21.00 12.32
N LEU A 210 5.58 -21.73 11.22
CA LEU A 210 4.42 -22.54 10.88
C LEU A 210 4.19 -23.61 11.95
N ASP A 211 3.02 -23.57 12.59
CA ASP A 211 2.59 -24.60 13.54
C ASP A 211 1.95 -25.78 12.79
N ALA A 212 2.81 -26.53 12.09
CA ALA A 212 2.44 -27.77 11.42
C ALA A 212 3.65 -28.71 11.30
N THR A 213 3.40 -30.00 11.22
CA THR A 213 4.44 -31.05 11.03
C THR A 213 4.64 -31.42 9.57
N SER A 214 3.63 -31.15 8.74
CA SER A 214 3.63 -31.42 7.30
C SER A 214 2.70 -30.46 6.58
N TRP A 215 2.76 -30.44 5.25
CA TRP A 215 1.85 -29.65 4.43
C TRP A 215 0.39 -30.05 4.60
N PHE A 216 0.11 -31.35 4.72
CA PHE A 216 -1.24 -31.84 4.93
C PHE A 216 -1.80 -31.39 6.29
N ASP A 217 -0.97 -31.45 7.34
CA ASP A 217 -1.31 -30.95 8.67
C ASP A 217 -1.61 -29.44 8.64
N LEU A 218 -0.79 -28.63 7.93
CA LEU A 218 -1.07 -27.20 7.75
C LEU A 218 -2.41 -26.97 7.03
N GLN A 219 -2.69 -27.71 5.96
CA GLN A 219 -3.95 -27.60 5.21
C GLN A 219 -5.15 -27.96 6.08
N GLU A 220 -5.06 -29.04 6.86
CA GLU A 220 -6.13 -29.46 7.78
C GLU A 220 -6.39 -28.41 8.87
N ARG A 221 -5.33 -27.84 9.47
CA ARG A 221 -5.45 -26.77 10.46
C ARG A 221 -6.06 -25.49 9.88
N VAL A 222 -5.63 -25.10 8.68
CA VAL A 222 -6.19 -23.94 7.98
C VAL A 222 -7.65 -24.18 7.62
N ARG A 223 -7.98 -25.37 7.12
CA ARG A 223 -9.34 -25.75 6.77
C ARG A 223 -10.25 -25.75 8.00
N TYR A 224 -9.81 -26.38 9.08
CA TYR A 224 -10.54 -26.42 10.34
C TYR A 224 -10.76 -25.01 10.90
N SER A 225 -9.71 -24.18 10.97
CA SER A 225 -9.83 -22.80 11.45
C SER A 225 -10.75 -21.94 10.57
N ALA A 226 -10.70 -22.10 9.25
CA ALA A 226 -11.59 -21.40 8.32
C ALA A 226 -13.06 -21.80 8.51
N TYR A 227 -13.38 -23.10 8.64
CA TYR A 227 -14.75 -23.56 8.85
C TYR A 227 -15.32 -23.30 10.24
N THR A 228 -14.45 -23.19 11.26
CA THR A 228 -14.88 -22.96 12.65
C THR A 228 -14.77 -21.50 13.08
N GLY A 229 -14.15 -20.63 12.28
CA GLY A 229 -13.88 -19.23 12.62
C GLY A 229 -12.83 -19.04 13.73
N ARG A 230 -12.08 -20.08 14.10
CA ARG A 230 -11.06 -19.99 15.17
C ARG A 230 -9.74 -19.40 14.67
N LYS A 231 -8.96 -18.83 15.60
CA LYS A 231 -7.58 -18.38 15.36
C LYS A 231 -6.57 -19.20 16.14
N SER A 232 -5.35 -19.30 15.62
CA SER A 232 -4.18 -19.64 16.43
C SER A 232 -3.85 -18.48 17.36
N LEU A 233 -3.56 -18.77 18.64
CA LEU A 233 -3.14 -17.74 19.60
C LEU A 233 -1.76 -17.18 19.26
N ASP A 234 -0.88 -18.03 18.74
CA ASP A 234 0.49 -17.66 18.34
C ASP A 234 0.56 -17.17 16.89
N GLU A 235 -0.58 -17.08 16.18
CA GLU A 235 -0.71 -16.53 14.82
C GLU A 235 0.21 -17.22 13.77
N ASN A 236 0.37 -18.53 13.96
CA ASN A 236 1.32 -19.39 13.24
C ASN A 236 0.70 -20.17 12.06
N PHE A 237 -0.52 -19.85 11.64
CA PHE A 237 -1.23 -20.55 10.55
C PHE A 237 -1.25 -19.75 9.24
N ALA A 238 -0.41 -20.14 8.27
CA ALA A 238 -0.45 -19.60 6.91
C ALA A 238 -1.35 -20.45 5.99
N TYR A 239 -2.14 -19.82 5.12
CA TYR A 239 -2.79 -20.50 4.00
C TYR A 239 -1.88 -20.39 2.77
N LEU A 240 -1.29 -21.51 2.37
CA LEU A 240 -0.34 -21.61 1.26
C LEU A 240 -0.89 -22.57 0.19
N PRO A 241 -1.43 -22.03 -0.93
CA PRO A 241 -2.05 -22.84 -1.97
C PRO A 241 -1.11 -23.89 -2.56
N THR A 242 -1.70 -25.00 -3.02
CA THR A 242 -1.03 -26.04 -3.80
C THR A 242 -1.72 -26.15 -5.16
N ALA A 243 -0.95 -26.29 -6.22
CA ALA A 243 -1.46 -26.43 -7.58
C ALA A 243 -0.78 -27.61 -8.28
N ILE A 244 -1.51 -28.25 -9.21
CA ILE A 244 -0.90 -29.12 -10.20
C ILE A 244 -0.28 -28.20 -11.25
N ILE A 245 1.05 -28.19 -11.37
CA ILE A 245 1.77 -27.34 -12.33
C ILE A 245 2.03 -28.04 -13.65
N ASN A 246 2.03 -29.36 -13.66
CA ASN A 246 2.25 -30.19 -14.83
C ASN A 246 1.63 -31.56 -14.64
N ILE A 247 1.39 -32.28 -15.74
CA ILE A 247 1.01 -33.68 -15.76
C ILE A 247 2.00 -34.38 -16.68
N THR A 248 2.69 -35.39 -16.16
CA THR A 248 3.68 -36.15 -16.95
C THR A 248 2.99 -36.90 -18.08
N ASP A 249 3.76 -37.33 -19.09
CA ASP A 249 3.26 -38.20 -20.17
C ASP A 249 2.64 -39.50 -19.64
N SER A 250 3.07 -39.95 -18.45
CA SER A 250 2.52 -41.11 -17.75
C SER A 250 1.22 -40.83 -16.97
N GLY A 251 0.71 -39.60 -17.01
CA GLY A 251 -0.53 -39.17 -16.35
C GLY A 251 -0.38 -38.84 -14.86
N VAL A 252 0.86 -38.64 -14.37
CA VAL A 252 1.12 -38.34 -12.96
C VAL A 252 1.11 -36.83 -12.76
N PRO A 253 0.28 -36.29 -11.85
CA PRO A 253 0.28 -34.87 -11.54
C PRO A 253 1.56 -34.49 -10.78
N VAL A 254 2.18 -33.40 -11.22
CA VAL A 254 3.29 -32.74 -10.54
C VAL A 254 2.72 -31.57 -9.77
N TYR A 255 2.85 -31.63 -8.45
CA TYR A 255 2.39 -30.58 -7.55
C TYR A 255 3.49 -29.55 -7.31
N ALA A 256 3.07 -28.30 -7.14
CA ALA A 256 3.89 -27.26 -6.56
C ALA A 256 3.09 -26.52 -5.50
N GLN A 257 3.83 -25.89 -4.61
CA GLN A 257 3.25 -25.09 -3.55
C GLN A 257 3.65 -23.64 -3.65
N TRP A 258 2.71 -22.76 -3.36
CA TRP A 258 3.01 -21.36 -3.21
C TRP A 258 3.75 -21.09 -1.91
N ASN A 259 4.97 -20.57 -1.99
CA ASN A 259 5.75 -20.10 -0.86
C ASN A 259 6.14 -18.64 -1.05
N TYR A 260 6.39 -17.95 0.06
CA TYR A 260 6.68 -16.52 0.07
C TYR A 260 7.84 -16.18 1.01
N ARG A 261 8.52 -15.05 0.79
CA ARG A 261 9.46 -14.48 1.77
C ARG A 261 9.39 -12.96 1.75
N MET A 262 9.73 -12.35 2.87
CA MET A 262 9.90 -10.90 2.98
C MET A 262 11.37 -10.58 3.16
N LEU A 263 11.90 -9.69 2.34
CA LEU A 263 13.28 -9.24 2.38
C LEU A 263 13.34 -7.73 2.15
N CYS A 264 14.51 -7.14 2.36
CA CYS A 264 14.78 -5.75 2.03
C CYS A 264 16.01 -5.62 1.14
N HIS A 265 16.06 -4.51 0.42
CA HIS A 265 17.13 -4.14 -0.47
C HIS A 265 17.61 -2.72 -0.12
N PRO A 266 18.91 -2.51 0.18
CA PRO A 266 19.45 -1.18 0.36
C PRO A 266 19.53 -0.46 -0.99
N LEU A 267 18.77 0.63 -1.15
CA LEU A 267 18.74 1.39 -2.40
C LEU A 267 20.09 2.03 -2.68
N TYR A 268 20.50 2.06 -3.95
CA TYR A 268 21.76 2.67 -4.35
C TYR A 268 21.77 4.19 -4.14
N LYS A 269 20.62 4.83 -4.39
CA LYS A 269 20.44 6.29 -4.25
C LYS A 269 19.69 6.64 -2.98
N ASP A 270 19.93 7.86 -2.50
CA ASP A 270 19.04 8.46 -1.52
C ASP A 270 17.63 8.60 -2.09
N LEU A 271 16.64 8.55 -1.20
CA LEU A 271 15.23 8.73 -1.54
C LEU A 271 14.74 9.97 -0.78
N PRO A 272 14.43 11.07 -1.46
CA PRO A 272 13.84 12.22 -0.78
C PRO A 272 12.47 11.88 -0.21
N THR A 273 12.17 12.32 1.02
CA THR A 273 10.84 12.10 1.62
C THR A 273 9.72 12.77 0.84
N SER A 274 10.04 13.80 0.04
CA SER A 274 9.11 14.44 -0.89
C SER A 274 8.61 13.51 -2.00
N TYR A 275 9.28 12.38 -2.27
CA TYR A 275 8.83 11.38 -3.24
C TYR A 275 7.79 10.44 -2.64
N LEU A 276 7.66 10.41 -1.31
CA LEU A 276 6.69 9.56 -0.60
C LEU A 276 5.37 10.34 -0.48
N LYS A 277 4.51 10.17 -1.47
CA LYS A 277 3.22 10.87 -1.54
C LYS A 277 2.15 10.12 -0.76
N PRO A 278 1.42 10.77 0.15
CA PRO A 278 0.32 10.11 0.85
C PRO A 278 -0.73 9.61 -0.12
N VAL A 279 -1.30 8.45 0.19
CA VAL A 279 -2.51 7.96 -0.46
C VAL A 279 -3.71 8.31 0.43
N ASP A 280 -4.70 8.99 -0.15
CA ASP A 280 -5.90 9.38 0.61
C ASP A 280 -6.89 8.21 0.71
N ASP A 281 -6.66 7.34 1.69
CA ASP A 281 -7.51 6.21 2.04
C ASP A 281 -8.74 6.67 2.85
N LEU A 282 -9.73 7.19 2.14
CA LEU A 282 -10.94 7.76 2.76
C LEU A 282 -11.72 6.74 3.60
N SER A 283 -11.68 5.45 3.23
CA SER A 283 -12.28 4.35 4.02
C SER A 283 -11.62 4.19 5.39
N VAL A 284 -10.39 4.67 5.56
CA VAL A 284 -9.66 4.67 6.83
C VAL A 284 -9.90 5.98 7.59
N ARG A 285 -9.95 7.11 6.88
CA ARG A 285 -10.07 8.43 7.51
C ARG A 285 -11.47 8.78 7.98
N LEU A 286 -12.46 8.58 7.12
CA LEU A 286 -13.86 8.93 7.36
C LEU A 286 -14.41 8.33 8.67
N PRO A 287 -14.25 7.03 8.96
CA PRO A 287 -14.76 6.45 10.21
C PRO A 287 -14.08 7.02 11.46
N ARG A 288 -12.88 7.61 11.33
CA ARG A 288 -12.09 8.17 12.43
C ARG A 288 -12.22 9.69 12.53
N GLY A 289 -13.00 10.34 11.66
CA GLY A 289 -13.13 11.79 11.60
C GLY A 289 -11.82 12.53 11.33
N GLN A 290 -10.86 11.89 10.63
CA GLN A 290 -9.51 12.43 10.46
C GLN A 290 -9.35 13.29 9.22
N THR A 291 -8.68 14.45 9.36
CA THR A 291 -8.11 15.19 8.23
C THR A 291 -6.96 14.42 7.59
N LEU A 292 -6.52 14.80 6.39
CA LEU A 292 -5.39 14.13 5.72
C LEU A 292 -4.10 14.30 6.54
N GLU A 293 -3.93 15.49 7.11
CA GLU A 293 -2.79 15.83 7.96
C GLU A 293 -2.77 14.99 9.24
N GLN A 294 -3.92 14.82 9.92
CA GLN A 294 -4.02 13.95 11.08
C GLN A 294 -3.71 12.49 10.71
N TYR A 295 -4.31 12.00 9.62
CA TYR A 295 -4.07 10.64 9.12
C TYR A 295 -2.59 10.34 8.86
N LEU A 296 -1.86 11.30 8.28
CA LEU A 296 -0.43 11.21 8.00
C LEU A 296 0.44 10.96 9.23
N THR A 297 -0.02 11.40 10.41
CA THR A 297 0.66 11.18 11.69
C THR A 297 0.35 9.83 12.32
N THR A 298 -0.51 9.01 11.71
CA THR A 298 -0.91 7.69 12.24
C THR A 298 -0.13 6.54 11.61
N ARG A 299 -0.04 5.40 12.31
CA ARG A 299 0.54 4.15 11.76
C ARG A 299 -0.29 3.59 10.58
N GLY A 300 -1.54 4.06 10.42
CA GLY A 300 -2.44 3.70 9.33
C GLY A 300 -2.13 4.36 7.99
N ALA A 301 -1.24 5.36 7.96
CA ALA A 301 -0.89 6.11 6.75
C ALA A 301 -0.17 5.25 5.70
N ARG A 302 -0.69 5.28 4.46
CA ARG A 302 -0.09 4.65 3.29
C ARG A 302 0.47 5.68 2.33
N PHE A 303 1.52 5.30 1.62
CA PHE A 303 2.26 6.15 0.70
C PHE A 303 2.39 5.49 -0.67
N SER A 304 2.68 6.32 -1.66
CA SER A 304 3.11 5.92 -3.00
C SER A 304 4.45 6.58 -3.29
N VAL A 305 5.27 5.94 -4.11
CA VAL A 305 6.55 6.52 -4.54
C VAL A 305 6.32 7.23 -5.86
N VAL A 306 6.51 8.54 -5.88
CA VAL A 306 6.36 9.39 -7.05
C VAL A 306 7.62 10.25 -7.22
N GLY A 307 8.42 9.93 -8.23
CA GLY A 307 9.60 10.71 -8.61
C GLY A 307 9.24 11.99 -9.37
N PRO A 308 10.18 12.96 -9.47
CA PRO A 308 9.96 14.25 -10.11
C PRO A 308 9.78 14.13 -11.63
N ASN A 309 10.29 13.06 -12.22
CA ASN A 309 10.26 12.78 -13.66
C ASN A 309 9.32 11.61 -14.00
N ASP A 310 8.46 11.20 -13.07
CA ASP A 310 7.56 10.08 -13.29
C ASP A 310 6.61 10.34 -14.46
N LYS A 311 6.45 9.32 -15.30
CA LYS A 311 5.56 9.33 -16.45
C LYS A 311 4.62 8.11 -16.37
N PRO A 312 3.46 8.14 -17.03
CA PRO A 312 2.56 6.97 -17.08
C PRO A 312 3.26 5.68 -17.54
N ASN A 313 4.28 5.81 -18.40
CA ASN A 313 5.02 4.71 -18.98
C ASN A 313 6.33 4.32 -18.24
N TRP A 314 6.76 5.08 -17.22
CA TRP A 314 7.93 4.75 -16.40
C TRP A 314 7.89 5.54 -15.09
N GLN A 315 7.93 4.85 -13.96
CA GLN A 315 7.87 5.45 -12.63
C GLN A 315 9.17 5.18 -11.88
N TYR A 316 9.54 6.03 -10.93
CA TYR A 316 10.72 5.83 -10.08
C TYR A 316 10.70 4.49 -9.33
N LEU A 317 9.50 3.97 -9.00
CA LEU A 317 9.34 2.63 -8.43
C LEU A 317 9.82 1.51 -9.37
N ASP A 318 9.71 1.69 -10.70
CA ASP A 318 10.25 0.74 -11.67
C ASP A 318 11.78 0.65 -11.57
N ASP A 319 12.47 1.79 -11.36
CA ASP A 319 13.92 1.82 -11.16
C ASP A 319 14.31 1.11 -9.86
N MET A 320 13.64 1.43 -8.74
CA MET A 320 13.96 0.83 -7.43
C MET A 320 13.73 -0.68 -7.40
N MET A 321 12.61 -1.17 -7.94
CA MET A 321 12.35 -2.61 -8.02
C MET A 321 13.31 -3.30 -8.99
N GLY A 322 13.77 -2.60 -10.03
CA GLY A 322 14.80 -3.08 -10.96
C GLY A 322 16.16 -3.34 -10.30
N GLU A 323 16.46 -2.73 -9.15
CA GLU A 323 17.66 -3.01 -8.35
C GLU A 323 17.54 -4.34 -7.57
N VAL A 324 16.31 -4.85 -7.36
CA VAL A 324 16.04 -6.02 -6.53
C VAL A 324 16.21 -7.32 -7.33
N PRO A 325 17.11 -8.23 -6.93
CA PRO A 325 17.27 -9.51 -7.62
C PRO A 325 16.17 -10.50 -7.24
N GLY A 326 15.86 -11.41 -8.16
CA GLY A 326 15.00 -12.58 -7.91
C GLY A 326 15.70 -13.68 -7.11
N LYS A 327 15.28 -14.93 -7.32
CA LYS A 327 15.76 -16.09 -6.55
C LYS A 327 17.23 -16.49 -6.80
N ASP A 328 17.88 -15.95 -7.84
CA ASP A 328 19.30 -16.17 -8.15
C ASP A 328 20.22 -15.13 -7.47
N ASN A 329 19.66 -14.28 -6.60
CA ASN A 329 20.34 -13.19 -5.89
C ASN A 329 21.10 -12.26 -6.86
N TYR A 330 22.07 -11.49 -6.37
CA TYR A 330 22.75 -10.45 -7.17
C TYR A 330 23.63 -11.00 -8.29
N GLY A 331 23.89 -12.31 -8.33
CA GLY A 331 24.63 -12.97 -9.41
C GLY A 331 23.79 -13.29 -10.64
N ALA A 332 22.49 -12.98 -10.62
CA ALA A 332 21.58 -13.30 -11.72
C ALA A 332 22.02 -12.62 -13.03
N ASN A 333 22.11 -13.40 -14.10
CA ASN A 333 22.35 -12.91 -15.45
C ASN A 333 21.54 -13.77 -16.42
N ILE A 334 20.25 -13.44 -16.56
CA ILE A 334 19.28 -14.22 -17.33
C ILE A 334 18.72 -13.34 -18.44
N THR A 335 18.66 -13.85 -19.66
CA THR A 335 18.04 -13.17 -20.79
C THR A 335 16.88 -13.98 -21.33
N ASP A 336 15.84 -13.31 -21.83
CA ASP A 336 14.66 -13.95 -22.40
C ASP A 336 14.58 -13.77 -23.92
N SER A 337 14.40 -14.89 -24.62
CA SER A 337 14.22 -14.97 -26.07
C SER A 337 13.03 -15.85 -26.48
N THR A 338 12.14 -16.20 -25.54
CA THR A 338 10.99 -17.09 -25.80
C THR A 338 10.06 -16.47 -26.84
N PHE A 339 9.37 -17.32 -27.64
CA PHE A 339 8.55 -16.90 -28.79
C PHE A 339 9.35 -16.19 -29.92
N GLY A 340 10.68 -16.39 -29.95
CA GLY A 340 11.55 -15.71 -30.91
C GLY A 340 11.68 -14.20 -30.66
N MET A 341 11.26 -13.71 -29.48
CA MET A 341 11.28 -12.31 -29.10
C MET A 341 12.41 -12.05 -28.12
N LYS A 342 13.43 -11.28 -28.51
CA LYS A 342 14.46 -10.85 -27.57
C LYS A 342 13.95 -9.68 -26.73
N LEU A 343 14.07 -9.81 -25.41
CA LEU A 343 13.73 -8.72 -24.49
C LEU A 343 14.89 -7.73 -24.35
N LEU A 344 14.56 -6.46 -24.52
CA LEU A 344 15.43 -5.30 -24.36
C LEU A 344 15.07 -4.53 -23.10
N HIS A 345 16.04 -3.77 -22.59
CA HIS A 345 15.84 -2.95 -21.41
C HIS A 345 14.66 -1.97 -21.62
N PRO A 346 13.75 -1.85 -20.65
CA PRO A 346 12.53 -1.05 -20.81
C PRO A 346 12.77 0.46 -20.72
N ALA A 347 13.86 0.91 -20.08
CA ALA A 347 14.22 2.32 -20.06
C ALA A 347 14.41 2.89 -21.49
N PRO A 348 13.85 4.07 -21.79
CA PRO A 348 13.98 4.70 -23.10
C PRO A 348 15.45 4.88 -23.53
N GLY A 349 15.76 4.52 -24.78
CA GLY A 349 17.10 4.66 -25.35
C GLY A 349 18.12 3.61 -24.93
N ASN A 350 17.74 2.60 -24.14
CA ASN A 350 18.64 1.51 -23.74
C ASN A 350 18.33 0.23 -24.52
N ASP A 351 19.08 -0.02 -25.60
CA ASP A 351 18.97 -1.23 -26.45
C ASP A 351 19.75 -2.45 -25.94
N SER A 352 20.21 -2.43 -24.68
CA SER A 352 20.89 -3.58 -24.10
C SER A 352 19.94 -4.76 -23.87
N ARG A 353 20.50 -5.98 -23.93
CA ARG A 353 19.76 -7.20 -23.56
C ARG A 353 19.32 -7.09 -22.10
N PHE A 354 18.07 -7.40 -21.85
CA PHE A 354 17.51 -7.20 -20.52
C PHE A 354 17.83 -8.36 -19.59
N ASN A 355 18.35 -8.06 -18.40
CA ASN A 355 18.54 -9.04 -17.35
C ASN A 355 17.22 -9.30 -16.63
N VAL A 356 16.52 -10.34 -17.04
CA VAL A 356 15.21 -10.72 -16.49
C VAL A 356 15.31 -11.44 -15.14
N GLY A 357 16.52 -11.65 -14.61
CA GLY A 357 16.74 -12.17 -13.27
C GLY A 357 16.50 -11.15 -12.14
N PHE A 358 16.28 -9.88 -12.50
CA PHE A 358 15.89 -8.80 -11.59
C PHE A 358 14.41 -8.45 -11.75
N TYR A 359 13.81 -7.93 -10.69
CA TYR A 359 12.38 -7.64 -10.67
C TYR A 359 11.99 -6.51 -11.60
N HIS A 360 11.09 -6.80 -12.53
CA HIS A 360 10.58 -5.83 -13.49
C HIS A 360 9.13 -6.12 -13.85
N ARG A 361 8.38 -5.07 -14.20
CA ARG A 361 7.00 -5.19 -14.67
C ARG A 361 6.81 -4.73 -16.11
N ARG A 362 7.88 -4.21 -16.74
CA ARG A 362 7.90 -3.71 -18.12
C ARG A 362 9.07 -4.33 -18.87
N TYR A 363 8.89 -4.51 -20.17
CA TYR A 363 9.95 -4.94 -21.08
C TYR A 363 9.73 -4.28 -22.45
N ARG A 364 10.80 -4.23 -23.25
CA ARG A 364 10.72 -3.85 -24.66
C ARG A 364 11.10 -5.06 -25.52
N VAL A 365 10.54 -5.15 -26.72
CA VAL A 365 10.87 -6.17 -27.71
C VAL A 365 11.57 -5.55 -28.92
N GLU A 366 12.49 -6.30 -29.54
CA GLU A 366 13.25 -5.87 -30.72
C GLU A 366 12.35 -5.63 -31.94
N LYS A 367 11.25 -6.39 -32.07
CA LYS A 367 10.29 -6.28 -33.17
C LYS A 367 8.90 -6.00 -32.60
N ALA A 368 8.21 -4.99 -33.14
CA ALA A 368 6.84 -4.66 -32.77
C ALA A 368 5.90 -5.84 -32.99
N ASP A 369 4.91 -5.98 -32.10
CA ASP A 369 3.88 -7.01 -32.17
C ASP A 369 2.84 -6.73 -33.27
N ALA A 370 1.81 -7.57 -33.35
CA ALA A 370 0.74 -7.44 -34.34
C ALA A 370 -0.08 -6.14 -34.21
N MET A 371 -0.06 -5.48 -33.04
CA MET A 371 -0.70 -4.19 -32.79
C MET A 371 0.27 -3.01 -33.00
N GLY A 372 1.50 -3.27 -33.45
CA GLY A 372 2.54 -2.27 -33.63
C GLY A 372 3.22 -1.83 -32.33
N LEU A 373 3.04 -2.56 -31.23
CA LEU A 373 3.62 -2.22 -29.93
C LEU A 373 4.99 -2.88 -29.77
N SER A 374 5.99 -2.08 -29.41
CA SER A 374 7.32 -2.58 -29.01
C SER A 374 7.49 -2.70 -27.50
N TYR A 375 6.48 -2.31 -26.71
CA TYR A 375 6.53 -2.28 -25.24
C TYR A 375 5.48 -3.21 -24.67
N GLY A 376 5.88 -4.04 -23.71
CA GLY A 376 5.00 -4.95 -23.00
C GLY A 376 5.03 -4.74 -21.49
N ARG A 377 3.96 -5.16 -20.84
CA ARG A 377 3.88 -5.30 -19.37
C ARG A 377 3.82 -6.77 -18.98
N ARG A 378 4.43 -7.09 -17.84
CA ARG A 378 4.26 -8.38 -17.17
C ARG A 378 2.88 -8.40 -16.47
N GLY A 379 2.31 -9.58 -16.25
CA GLY A 379 1.04 -9.72 -15.53
C GLY A 379 -0.22 -9.25 -16.26
N TYR A 380 -0.16 -9.15 -17.60
CA TYR A 380 -1.24 -8.68 -18.50
C TYR A 380 -1.73 -7.25 -18.21
N SER A 381 -2.56 -7.08 -17.18
CA SER A 381 -3.18 -5.80 -16.78
C SER A 381 -2.82 -5.36 -15.36
N ASP A 382 -1.91 -6.07 -14.70
CA ASP A 382 -1.50 -5.79 -13.32
C ASP A 382 -0.29 -4.82 -13.28
N PRO A 383 -0.46 -3.56 -12.86
CA PRO A 383 0.63 -2.62 -12.73
C PRO A 383 1.43 -2.83 -11.44
N ASN A 384 0.98 -3.62 -10.48
CA ASN A 384 1.62 -3.72 -9.17
C ASN A 384 2.63 -4.87 -9.09
N ILE A 385 2.50 -5.88 -9.96
CA ILE A 385 3.34 -7.07 -9.95
C ILE A 385 4.68 -6.86 -10.67
N PHE A 386 5.76 -7.25 -10.01
CA PHE A 386 7.09 -7.36 -10.59
C PHE A 386 7.46 -8.83 -10.71
N MET A 387 8.14 -9.21 -11.79
CA MET A 387 8.49 -10.60 -12.08
C MET A 387 9.99 -10.72 -12.33
N ALA A 388 10.56 -11.83 -11.89
CA ALA A 388 11.95 -12.20 -12.15
C ALA A 388 12.04 -13.69 -12.53
N GLU A 389 12.82 -13.98 -13.56
CA GLU A 389 13.21 -15.34 -13.93
C GLU A 389 14.28 -15.88 -12.97
N THR A 390 14.40 -17.19 -12.89
CA THR A 390 15.39 -17.84 -12.01
C THR A 390 15.84 -19.18 -12.57
N THR A 391 17.07 -19.58 -12.22
CA THR A 391 17.63 -20.90 -12.52
C THR A 391 17.46 -21.90 -11.37
N GLN A 392 16.92 -21.49 -10.21
CA GLN A 392 16.77 -22.36 -9.05
C GLN A 392 15.82 -23.54 -9.31
N GLU A 393 16.33 -24.77 -9.25
CA GLU A 393 15.55 -26.00 -9.49
C GLU A 393 14.41 -26.23 -8.47
N LYS A 394 14.52 -25.62 -7.28
CA LYS A 394 13.47 -25.62 -6.27
C LYS A 394 12.22 -24.83 -6.68
N ILE A 395 12.30 -24.00 -7.71
CA ILE A 395 11.15 -23.29 -8.28
C ILE A 395 10.52 -24.11 -9.40
N ALA A 396 9.20 -24.21 -9.37
CA ALA A 396 8.37 -24.90 -10.34
C ALA A 396 8.69 -24.42 -11.76
N GLU A 397 8.88 -25.40 -12.66
CA GLU A 397 9.09 -25.13 -14.07
C GLU A 397 7.79 -25.14 -14.84
N PHE A 398 7.61 -24.11 -15.66
CA PHE A 398 6.62 -24.06 -16.72
C PHE A 398 7.33 -24.32 -18.03
N TYR A 399 6.71 -25.05 -18.94
CA TYR A 399 7.23 -25.23 -20.28
C TYR A 399 6.15 -25.00 -21.32
N ILE A 400 6.58 -24.54 -22.48
CA ILE A 400 5.75 -24.42 -23.67
C ILE A 400 6.45 -25.08 -24.84
N LYS A 401 5.72 -25.90 -25.58
CA LYS A 401 6.14 -26.47 -26.85
C LYS A 401 5.72 -25.54 -27.97
N GLN A 402 6.69 -24.99 -28.69
CA GLN A 402 6.48 -24.07 -29.80
C GLN A 402 6.93 -24.76 -31.08
N CYS A 403 6.08 -24.77 -32.11
CA CYS A 403 6.42 -25.36 -33.39
C CYS A 403 6.57 -24.25 -34.43
N SER A 404 7.70 -24.23 -35.12
CA SER A 404 7.93 -23.35 -36.26
C SER A 404 7.01 -23.71 -37.42
N ALA A 405 6.87 -22.79 -38.40
CA ALA A 405 6.11 -23.04 -39.63
C ALA A 405 6.62 -24.28 -40.41
N THR A 406 7.88 -24.68 -40.21
CA THR A 406 8.49 -25.90 -40.78
C THR A 406 8.27 -27.15 -39.92
N LYS A 407 7.35 -27.10 -38.94
CA LYS A 407 7.01 -28.19 -37.99
C LYS A 407 8.13 -28.65 -37.07
N VAL A 408 9.27 -27.95 -37.01
CA VAL A 408 10.28 -28.19 -35.98
C VAL A 408 9.78 -27.58 -34.67
N CYS A 409 9.58 -28.43 -33.67
CA CYS A 409 9.12 -28.01 -32.34
C CYS A 409 10.28 -27.89 -31.37
N TYR A 410 10.30 -26.79 -30.61
CA TYR A 410 11.24 -26.51 -29.54
C TYR A 410 10.49 -26.29 -28.23
N GLU A 411 11.09 -26.69 -27.13
CA GLU A 411 10.55 -26.49 -25.79
C GLU A 411 11.27 -25.32 -25.12
N SER A 412 10.50 -24.38 -24.57
CA SER A 412 11.03 -23.31 -23.73
C SER A 412 10.60 -23.58 -22.30
N LYS A 413 11.58 -23.68 -21.38
CA LYS A 413 11.36 -23.84 -19.94
C LYS A 413 11.61 -22.54 -19.21
N LYS A 414 10.75 -22.20 -18.24
CA LYS A 414 10.85 -20.99 -17.43
C LYS A 414 10.49 -21.27 -15.98
N ARG A 415 11.15 -20.58 -15.07
CA ARG A 415 10.85 -20.55 -13.64
C ARG A 415 10.71 -19.11 -13.23
N MET A 416 9.64 -18.80 -12.49
CA MET A 416 9.25 -17.43 -12.19
C MET A 416 9.11 -17.21 -10.70
N SER A 417 9.55 -16.03 -10.28
CA SER A 417 9.26 -15.44 -8.97
C SER A 417 8.55 -14.10 -9.17
N TYR A 418 7.73 -13.73 -8.19
CA TYR A 418 6.78 -12.63 -8.25
C TYR A 418 6.97 -11.74 -7.03
N SER A 419 6.88 -10.42 -7.19
CA SER A 419 7.09 -9.49 -6.09
C SER A 419 6.20 -8.25 -6.15
N ILE A 420 5.89 -7.73 -4.97
CA ILE A 420 5.33 -6.38 -4.75
C ILE A 420 6.18 -5.66 -3.69
N PRO A 421 6.29 -4.33 -3.76
CA PRO A 421 6.90 -3.56 -2.67
C PRO A 421 6.00 -3.60 -1.42
N LEU A 422 6.60 -3.53 -0.24
CA LEU A 422 5.90 -3.45 1.05
C LEU A 422 6.07 -2.08 1.69
N GLU A 423 7.31 -1.68 1.97
CA GLU A 423 7.59 -0.42 2.66
C GLU A 423 8.98 0.12 2.36
N ILE A 424 9.13 1.44 2.52
CA ILE A 424 10.43 2.09 2.63
C ILE A 424 10.77 2.25 4.10
N ILE A 425 11.95 1.80 4.50
CA ILE A 425 12.48 1.94 5.85
C ILE A 425 13.76 2.77 5.81
N TYR A 426 13.83 3.86 6.57
CA TYR A 426 15.09 4.58 6.78
C TYR A 426 15.84 4.00 7.97
N LEU A 427 17.01 3.43 7.70
CA LEU A 427 17.99 3.18 8.75
C LEU A 427 18.59 4.50 9.21
N THR A 428 18.93 4.57 10.49
CA THR A 428 19.46 5.78 11.12
C THR A 428 20.74 5.45 11.89
N PRO A 429 21.59 6.44 12.20
CA PRO A 429 22.82 6.19 12.96
C PRO A 429 22.58 5.67 14.38
N LEU A 430 21.34 5.70 14.90
CA LEU A 430 21.00 5.13 16.21
C LEU A 430 21.25 3.63 16.31
N SER A 431 21.20 2.91 15.17
CA SER A 431 21.44 1.47 15.13
C SER A 431 22.89 1.08 15.43
N THR A 432 23.85 2.01 15.30
CA THR A 432 25.27 1.79 15.61
C THR A 432 25.82 2.69 16.72
N TRP A 433 25.07 3.72 17.12
CA TRP A 433 25.49 4.64 18.18
C TRP A 433 25.50 4.00 19.56
N ASN A 434 26.65 4.10 20.24
CA ASN A 434 26.90 3.50 21.55
C ASN A 434 27.73 4.43 22.45
N PRO A 435 27.17 5.58 22.87
CA PRO A 435 27.93 6.62 23.57
C PRO A 435 28.42 6.20 24.96
N TYR A 436 27.82 5.17 25.55
CA TYR A 436 28.18 4.64 26.88
C TYR A 436 28.96 3.32 26.81
N ASP A 437 29.42 2.92 25.62
CA ASP A 437 30.20 1.70 25.41
C ASP A 437 29.54 0.43 26.01
N ILE A 438 28.22 0.33 25.83
CA ILE A 438 27.43 -0.80 26.31
C ILE A 438 27.93 -2.09 25.64
N PRO A 439 28.29 -3.14 26.41
CA PRO A 439 28.66 -4.43 25.87
C PRO A 439 27.54 -5.02 25.02
N PHE A 440 27.89 -5.65 23.90
CA PHE A 440 26.94 -6.37 23.06
C PHE A 440 27.28 -7.87 23.07
N TYR A 441 26.31 -8.68 23.48
CA TYR A 441 26.46 -10.12 23.66
C TYR A 441 25.73 -10.89 22.58
N SER A 442 26.23 -12.09 22.27
CA SER A 442 25.55 -13.02 21.37
C SER A 442 24.33 -13.64 22.05
N ASN A 443 23.41 -14.19 21.27
CA ASN A 443 22.25 -14.92 21.82
C ASN A 443 22.64 -16.15 22.66
N LYS A 444 23.83 -16.72 22.45
CA LYS A 444 24.36 -17.82 23.28
C LYS A 444 24.65 -17.35 24.71
N ASP A 445 24.97 -16.07 24.86
CA ASP A 445 25.35 -15.44 26.12
C ASP A 445 24.18 -14.70 26.78
N LYS A 446 22.93 -14.99 26.39
CA LYS A 446 21.73 -14.30 26.89
C LYS A 446 21.64 -14.25 28.42
N ASN A 447 22.16 -15.27 29.10
CA ASN A 447 22.12 -15.36 30.55
C ASN A 447 23.09 -14.38 31.24
N ILE A 448 24.12 -13.89 30.54
CA ILE A 448 24.96 -12.80 31.05
C ILE A 448 24.12 -11.53 31.21
N VAL A 449 23.29 -11.23 30.21
CA VAL A 449 22.48 -10.01 30.16
C VAL A 449 21.24 -10.11 31.06
N LEU A 450 20.55 -11.26 31.02
CA LEU A 450 19.25 -11.47 31.69
C LEU A 450 19.38 -12.09 33.09
N SER A 451 20.54 -12.66 33.44
CA SER A 451 20.76 -13.37 34.70
C SER A 451 19.67 -14.43 34.98
N ASN A 452 19.44 -15.34 34.02
CA ASN A 452 18.37 -16.35 34.07
C ASN A 452 16.97 -15.73 34.27
N GLY A 453 16.71 -14.58 33.66
CA GLY A 453 15.43 -13.86 33.73
C GLY A 453 15.24 -12.97 34.96
N LYS A 454 16.21 -12.92 35.88
CA LYS A 454 16.15 -12.03 37.07
C LYS A 454 16.27 -10.55 36.69
N ARG A 455 17.02 -10.22 35.63
CA ARG A 455 17.15 -8.85 35.10
C ARG A 455 16.04 -8.60 34.09
N ASN A 456 15.23 -7.57 34.34
CA ASN A 456 14.04 -7.24 33.55
C ASN A 456 14.09 -5.84 32.91
N GLY A 457 15.21 -5.14 33.08
CA GLY A 457 15.44 -3.77 32.62
C GLY A 457 15.06 -2.69 33.64
N GLY A 458 14.92 -3.03 34.92
CA GLY A 458 14.63 -2.06 35.98
C GLY A 458 15.77 -1.04 36.20
N LEU A 459 15.44 0.14 36.73
CA LEU A 459 16.39 1.24 36.97
C LEU A 459 17.21 1.08 38.26
N ASN A 460 17.59 -0.15 38.61
CA ASN A 460 18.48 -0.45 39.73
C ASN A 460 19.48 -1.52 39.32
N ILE A 461 20.58 -1.64 40.05
CA ILE A 461 21.73 -2.46 39.64
C ILE A 461 21.39 -3.96 39.55
N ASN A 462 20.41 -4.44 40.31
CA ASN A 462 20.01 -5.84 40.36
C ASN A 462 19.05 -6.21 39.21
N ASN A 463 18.26 -5.25 38.74
CA ASN A 463 17.20 -5.48 37.76
C ASN A 463 17.55 -4.97 36.35
N ALA A 464 18.52 -4.04 36.22
CA ALA A 464 19.00 -3.53 34.94
C ALA A 464 19.54 -4.66 34.06
N PHE A 465 19.46 -4.55 32.74
CA PHE A 465 20.14 -5.50 31.86
C PHE A 465 21.66 -5.33 31.97
N ASN A 466 22.41 -6.43 31.93
CA ASN A 466 23.87 -6.38 31.96
C ASN A 466 24.43 -6.34 30.54
N GLY A 467 24.42 -5.15 29.92
CA GLY A 467 24.70 -4.96 28.50
C GLY A 467 23.47 -5.14 27.59
N SER A 468 23.73 -5.30 26.29
CA SER A 468 22.71 -5.43 25.24
C SER A 468 22.90 -6.74 24.47
N LEU A 469 21.83 -7.24 23.86
CA LEU A 469 21.87 -8.34 22.91
C LEU A 469 20.78 -8.16 21.84
N TYR A 470 20.71 -9.09 20.90
CA TYR A 470 19.78 -9.05 19.77
C TYR A 470 18.33 -8.67 20.14
N ASN A 471 17.71 -9.29 21.16
CA ASN A 471 16.32 -9.03 21.60
C ASN A 471 16.20 -8.02 22.77
N GLN A 472 17.33 -7.53 23.27
CA GLN A 472 17.44 -6.47 24.28
C GLN A 472 18.35 -5.37 23.73
N PHE A 473 17.95 -4.81 22.59
CA PHE A 473 18.71 -3.85 21.82
C PHE A 473 18.48 -2.41 22.29
N TYR A 474 18.96 -2.10 23.49
CA TYR A 474 18.84 -0.79 24.15
C TYR A 474 20.20 -0.11 24.21
N ARG A 475 20.45 0.85 23.31
CA ARG A 475 21.74 1.56 23.22
C ARG A 475 21.60 3.08 23.06
N THR A 476 20.39 3.57 22.76
CA THR A 476 20.13 5.00 22.59
C THR A 476 19.89 5.63 23.97
N PRO A 477 20.63 6.68 24.37
CA PRO A 477 20.36 7.39 25.62
C PRO A 477 18.91 7.88 25.67
N ILE A 478 18.19 7.67 26.78
CA ILE A 478 16.80 8.13 26.89
C ILE A 478 16.69 9.65 26.71
N GLN A 479 17.72 10.39 27.12
CA GLN A 479 17.81 11.84 27.01
C GLN A 479 17.90 12.33 25.56
N PHE A 480 18.10 11.45 24.58
CA PHE A 480 17.98 11.80 23.16
C PHE A 480 16.53 12.17 22.81
N PHE A 481 15.56 11.52 23.46
CA PHE A 481 14.12 11.78 23.31
C PHE A 481 13.56 12.61 24.49
N SER A 482 12.33 13.11 24.34
CA SER A 482 11.59 13.79 25.42
C SER A 482 10.13 13.30 25.55
N GLY A 483 9.83 12.11 25.06
CA GLY A 483 8.50 11.48 25.12
C GLY A 483 8.58 9.96 25.03
N GLY A 484 7.42 9.30 25.20
CA GLY A 484 7.30 7.85 25.07
C GLY A 484 7.15 7.39 23.62
N GLU A 485 7.01 6.07 23.45
CA GLU A 485 6.75 5.44 22.16
C GLU A 485 5.41 5.93 21.57
N VAL A 486 5.36 6.12 20.25
CA VAL A 486 4.22 6.76 19.56
C VAL A 486 3.28 5.71 18.98
N GLY A 487 2.01 5.74 19.40
CA GLY A 487 0.95 4.89 18.87
C GLY A 487 1.06 3.42 19.29
N SER A 488 1.52 3.16 20.51
CA SER A 488 1.85 1.81 20.96
C SER A 488 0.64 0.86 20.98
N THR A 489 0.86 -0.41 20.60
CA THR A 489 -0.17 -1.46 20.60
C THR A 489 0.31 -2.72 21.32
N ALA A 490 -0.60 -3.67 21.58
CA ALA A 490 -0.30 -4.93 22.25
C ALA A 490 0.71 -5.83 21.50
N ALA A 491 0.91 -5.60 20.20
CA ALA A 491 1.92 -6.30 19.42
C ALA A 491 3.33 -5.72 19.59
N ASP A 492 3.45 -4.49 20.10
CA ASP A 492 4.75 -3.86 20.32
C ASP A 492 5.46 -4.49 21.53
N THR A 493 6.75 -4.82 21.38
CA THR A 493 7.54 -5.46 22.44
C THR A 493 8.44 -4.49 23.22
N VAL A 494 8.43 -3.21 22.86
CA VAL A 494 9.30 -2.19 23.45
C VAL A 494 8.82 -1.75 24.83
N LYS A 495 9.77 -1.59 25.76
CA LYS A 495 9.56 -0.91 27.04
C LYS A 495 10.10 0.52 26.91
N GLY A 496 9.31 1.54 27.26
CA GLY A 496 9.63 2.95 26.98
C GLY A 496 11.05 3.38 27.38
N SER A 497 11.49 3.05 28.60
CA SER A 497 12.88 3.19 29.03
C SER A 497 13.30 2.02 29.93
N VAL A 498 14.54 1.58 29.81
CA VAL A 498 15.10 0.50 30.64
C VAL A 498 16.48 0.88 31.20
N GLY A 499 16.84 0.30 32.34
CA GLY A 499 18.19 0.34 32.88
C GLY A 499 19.09 -0.68 32.19
N VAL A 500 20.27 -0.24 31.75
CA VAL A 500 21.32 -1.07 31.16
C VAL A 500 22.66 -0.74 31.83
N LEU A 501 23.41 -1.76 32.23
CA LEU A 501 24.76 -1.61 32.78
C LEU A 501 25.77 -1.43 31.64
N ASP A 502 26.62 -0.42 31.76
CA ASP A 502 27.81 -0.26 30.93
C ASP A 502 28.97 -1.17 31.41
N LYS A 503 30.11 -1.12 30.72
CA LYS A 503 31.32 -1.89 31.07
C LYS A 503 31.82 -1.64 32.51
N ASN A 504 31.49 -0.49 33.08
CA ASN A 504 31.89 -0.08 34.42
C ASN A 504 30.80 -0.39 35.47
N ASN A 505 29.80 -1.20 35.14
CA ASN A 505 28.63 -1.50 35.97
C ASN A 505 27.81 -0.27 36.37
N THR A 506 27.92 0.84 35.62
CA THR A 506 27.10 2.02 35.86
C THR A 506 25.78 1.87 35.13
N ILE A 507 24.67 2.14 35.84
CA ILE A 507 23.33 2.09 35.26
C ILE A 507 23.15 3.27 34.31
N ARG A 508 22.75 2.97 33.08
CA ARG A 508 22.34 3.95 32.06
C ARG A 508 20.87 3.75 31.74
N SER A 509 20.11 4.83 31.70
CA SER A 509 18.73 4.80 31.23
C SER A 509 18.72 4.90 29.71
N MET A 510 18.22 3.85 29.05
CA MET A 510 18.30 3.65 27.61
C MET A 510 16.90 3.48 27.01
N SER A 511 16.76 3.95 25.79
CA SER A 511 15.68 3.61 24.88
C SER A 511 16.16 2.58 23.85
N ALA A 512 15.21 1.89 23.24
CA ALA A 512 15.48 0.88 22.22
C ALA A 512 16.13 1.52 20.98
N SER A 513 17.02 0.81 20.30
CA SER A 513 17.79 1.34 19.14
C SER A 513 17.38 0.72 17.79
N GLY A 514 16.46 -0.24 17.81
CA GLY A 514 15.97 -0.92 16.62
C GLY A 514 15.03 -0.05 15.79
N VAL A 515 14.52 -0.65 14.72
CA VAL A 515 13.62 0.01 13.77
C VAL A 515 12.30 0.37 14.46
N ARG A 516 11.77 1.56 14.15
CA ARG A 516 10.45 2.02 14.57
C ARG A 516 9.63 2.48 13.37
N ILE A 517 8.31 2.57 13.54
CA ILE A 517 7.45 3.29 12.60
C ILE A 517 7.66 4.79 12.78
N PHE A 518 7.57 5.23 14.03
CA PHE A 518 7.85 6.61 14.45
C PHE A 518 8.91 6.62 15.55
N LEU A 519 9.86 7.53 15.43
CA LEU A 519 10.74 7.86 16.54
C LEU A 519 9.95 8.66 17.60
N PRO A 520 10.19 8.42 18.90
CA PRO A 520 9.68 9.30 19.95
C PRO A 520 10.08 10.76 19.70
N ASN A 521 9.40 11.70 20.35
CA ASN A 521 9.68 13.12 20.17
C ASN A 521 11.16 13.43 20.44
N ILE A 522 11.85 13.99 19.45
CA ILE A 522 13.24 14.45 19.55
C ILE A 522 13.22 15.96 19.77
N PRO A 523 13.73 16.48 20.91
CA PRO A 523 13.77 17.92 21.18
C PRO A 523 14.38 18.75 20.04
N GLY A 524 13.68 19.82 19.65
CA GLY A 524 14.05 20.69 18.52
C GLY A 524 13.77 20.11 17.13
N VAL A 525 13.36 18.84 17.05
CA VAL A 525 13.14 18.13 15.78
C VAL A 525 11.68 17.67 15.62
N GLY A 526 11.06 17.12 16.66
CA GLY A 526 9.70 16.58 16.61
C GLY A 526 9.66 15.05 16.52
N VAL A 527 8.48 14.52 16.21
CA VAL A 527 8.26 13.09 15.90
C VAL A 527 8.58 12.86 14.43
N LEU A 528 9.38 11.82 14.14
CA LEU A 528 9.79 11.48 12.78
C LEU A 528 9.34 10.08 12.39
N ARG A 529 8.78 9.95 11.19
CA ARG A 529 8.44 8.65 10.59
C ARG A 529 9.67 8.04 9.92
N THR A 530 9.97 6.79 10.25
CA THR A 530 11.06 6.01 9.65
C THR A 530 10.57 4.88 8.75
N ARG A 531 9.30 4.44 8.90
CA ARG A 531 8.67 3.43 8.04
C ARG A 531 7.50 4.00 7.24
N TYR A 532 7.55 3.81 5.93
CA TYR A 532 6.57 4.30 4.97
C TYR A 532 6.00 3.13 4.18
N PRO A 533 4.83 2.60 4.58
CA PRO A 533 4.13 1.56 3.83
C PRO A 533 3.80 2.04 2.43
N ILE A 534 4.29 1.34 1.43
CA ILE A 534 4.02 1.58 0.00
C ILE A 534 3.33 0.39 -0.66
N THR A 535 2.87 -0.57 0.14
CA THR A 535 2.20 -1.78 -0.34
C THR A 535 0.99 -1.43 -1.21
N PRO A 536 0.90 -1.96 -2.43
CA PRO A 536 -0.28 -1.80 -3.26
C PRO A 536 -1.48 -2.56 -2.65
N VAL A 537 -2.70 -2.11 -2.95
CA VAL A 537 -3.93 -2.75 -2.46
C VAL A 537 -4.61 -3.50 -3.61
N HIS A 538 -5.01 -4.76 -3.38
CA HIS A 538 -5.58 -5.62 -4.42
C HIS A 538 -6.82 -4.99 -5.08
N ALA A 539 -7.73 -4.44 -4.27
CA ALA A 539 -8.99 -3.87 -4.72
C ALA A 539 -8.82 -2.65 -5.65
N GLU A 540 -7.66 -1.97 -5.62
CA GLU A 540 -7.36 -0.82 -6.50
C GLU A 540 -7.36 -1.19 -7.99
N GLY A 541 -7.19 -2.48 -8.30
CA GLY A 541 -7.28 -2.97 -9.67
C GLY A 541 -8.68 -3.10 -10.23
N SER A 542 -9.70 -3.18 -9.37
CA SER A 542 -11.08 -3.32 -9.81
C SER A 542 -11.57 -2.06 -10.54
N SER A 543 -12.44 -2.24 -11.54
CA SER A 543 -13.09 -1.12 -12.23
C SER A 543 -13.89 -0.24 -11.26
N VAL A 544 -14.60 -0.87 -10.31
CA VAL A 544 -15.37 -0.17 -9.27
C VAL A 544 -14.48 0.73 -8.44
N TRP A 545 -13.33 0.26 -7.96
CA TRP A 545 -12.44 1.08 -7.14
C TRP A 545 -11.84 2.26 -7.92
N LYS A 546 -11.57 2.08 -9.22
CA LYS A 546 -11.09 3.15 -10.10
C LYS A 546 -12.13 4.25 -10.25
N GLU A 547 -13.38 3.89 -10.55
CA GLU A 547 -14.50 4.85 -10.63
C GLU A 547 -14.76 5.54 -9.28
N LEU A 548 -14.70 4.79 -8.18
CA LEU A 548 -14.84 5.36 -6.83
C LEU A 548 -13.72 6.33 -6.47
N ASN A 549 -12.48 6.03 -6.83
CA ASN A 549 -11.36 6.95 -6.63
C ASN A 549 -11.46 8.19 -7.52
N ALA A 550 -11.93 8.05 -8.77
CA ALA A 550 -12.18 9.19 -9.64
C ALA A 550 -13.29 10.08 -9.07
N LEU A 551 -14.40 9.49 -8.62
CA LEU A 551 -15.48 10.22 -7.96
C LEU A 551 -15.01 10.88 -6.66
N LYS A 552 -14.22 10.18 -5.84
CA LYS A 552 -13.59 10.74 -4.64
C LYS A 552 -12.81 12.00 -4.97
N ASP A 553 -11.97 11.96 -6.01
CA ASP A 553 -11.18 13.11 -6.43
C ASP A 553 -12.06 14.26 -6.95
N ILE A 554 -13.14 13.97 -7.68
CA ILE A 554 -14.13 14.99 -8.09
C ILE A 554 -14.78 15.64 -6.88
N VAL A 555 -15.24 14.88 -5.89
CA VAL A 555 -15.93 15.41 -4.71
C VAL A 555 -14.97 16.21 -3.83
N LEU A 556 -13.78 15.68 -3.54
CA LEU A 556 -12.80 16.34 -2.68
C LEU A 556 -12.13 17.54 -3.34
N LYS A 557 -12.06 17.58 -4.67
CA LYS A 557 -11.45 18.67 -5.46
C LYS A 557 -12.47 19.29 -6.42
N LEU A 558 -13.70 19.48 -5.95
CA LEU A 558 -14.84 19.91 -6.78
C LEU A 558 -14.52 21.16 -7.60
N ALA A 559 -13.86 22.16 -7.01
CA ALA A 559 -13.47 23.39 -7.72
C ALA A 559 -12.60 23.13 -8.96
N SER A 560 -11.81 22.05 -8.98
CA SER A 560 -10.94 21.68 -10.10
C SER A 560 -11.64 20.81 -11.14
N TYR A 561 -12.68 20.07 -10.77
CA TYR A 561 -13.29 19.03 -11.60
C TYR A 561 -14.79 19.20 -11.87
N GLU A 562 -15.42 20.28 -11.40
CA GLU A 562 -16.84 20.57 -11.58
C GLU A 562 -17.33 20.44 -13.04
N ARG A 563 -16.47 20.78 -14.01
CA ARG A 563 -16.77 20.62 -15.44
C ARG A 563 -17.16 19.19 -15.84
N LEU A 564 -16.63 18.17 -15.15
CA LEU A 564 -16.93 16.76 -15.43
C LEU A 564 -18.34 16.36 -14.97
N LEU A 565 -18.94 17.11 -14.04
CA LEU A 565 -20.32 16.88 -13.56
C LEU A 565 -21.37 17.60 -14.41
N THR A 566 -20.95 18.50 -15.29
CA THR A 566 -21.84 19.38 -16.08
C THR A 566 -21.63 19.23 -17.59
N GLU A 567 -20.95 18.17 -18.03
CA GLU A 567 -20.70 17.92 -19.45
C GLU A 567 -22.02 17.84 -20.23
N LYS A 568 -22.16 18.73 -21.21
CA LYS A 568 -23.29 18.71 -22.14
C LYS A 568 -23.06 17.57 -23.13
N ILE A 569 -24.05 16.68 -23.27
CA ILE A 569 -24.06 15.65 -24.30
C ILE A 569 -23.78 16.33 -25.66
N PRO A 570 -22.75 15.91 -26.41
CA PRO A 570 -22.51 16.43 -27.74
C PRO A 570 -23.79 16.23 -28.55
N ARG A 571 -24.37 17.33 -29.06
CA ARG A 571 -25.53 17.23 -29.94
C ARG A 571 -25.14 16.31 -31.10
N THR A 572 -25.90 15.24 -31.29
CA THR A 572 -25.79 14.38 -32.47
C THR A 572 -25.74 15.29 -33.70
N PRO A 573 -24.81 15.12 -34.65
CA PRO A 573 -24.84 15.90 -35.87
C PRO A 573 -26.22 15.70 -36.49
N GLU A 574 -27.01 16.76 -36.61
CA GLU A 574 -28.23 16.72 -37.40
C GLU A 574 -27.83 16.24 -38.80
N VAL A 575 -28.28 15.05 -39.16
CA VAL A 575 -28.23 14.60 -40.55
C VAL A 575 -29.13 15.58 -41.30
N LYS A 576 -28.51 16.59 -41.93
CA LYS A 576 -29.22 17.49 -42.83
C LYS A 576 -29.94 16.62 -43.87
N PRO A 577 -31.27 16.76 -44.03
CA PRO A 577 -31.95 16.19 -45.19
C PRO A 577 -31.24 16.71 -46.43
N ILE A 578 -30.92 15.82 -47.36
CA ILE A 578 -30.37 16.17 -48.67
C ILE A 578 -31.44 17.02 -49.36
N ALA A 579 -31.24 18.34 -49.34
CA ALA A 579 -32.08 19.27 -50.06
C ALA A 579 -31.77 19.14 -51.55
N SER A 580 -32.82 18.93 -52.33
CA SER A 580 -32.85 18.96 -53.78
C SER A 580 -32.31 20.29 -54.34
N SER A 581 -31.72 20.16 -55.52
CA SER A 581 -30.99 21.15 -56.32
C SER A 581 -31.78 22.44 -56.65
N PRO A 582 -31.09 23.51 -57.09
CA PRO A 582 -31.50 24.91 -56.86
C PRO A 582 -32.21 25.56 -58.05
N THR A 583 -32.86 26.71 -57.81
CA THR A 583 -33.21 27.70 -58.84
C THR A 583 -33.10 29.13 -58.26
N PRO A 584 -32.67 30.15 -59.03
CA PRO A 584 -31.95 31.31 -58.47
C PRO A 584 -32.69 32.66 -58.52
N GLN A 585 -32.02 33.67 -57.91
CA GLN A 585 -32.25 35.13 -57.91
C GLN A 585 -33.12 35.64 -56.74
N ARG A 586 -32.77 36.72 -56.01
CA ARG A 586 -32.40 38.08 -56.49
C ARG A 586 -31.77 38.94 -55.35
N THR A 587 -30.69 39.68 -55.67
CA THR A 587 -30.26 41.05 -55.20
C THR A 587 -30.20 41.48 -53.71
N THR A 588 -28.95 41.64 -53.20
CA THR A 588 -28.28 42.81 -52.51
C THR A 588 -29.05 43.84 -51.65
N PRO A 589 -28.41 44.67 -50.74
CA PRO A 589 -27.06 44.63 -50.12
C PRO A 589 -26.93 45.05 -48.60
N LYS A 590 -25.76 44.72 -48.02
CA LYS A 590 -24.89 45.46 -47.04
C LYS A 590 -25.39 46.07 -45.71
N LEU A 591 -24.68 45.72 -44.62
CA LEU A 591 -23.95 46.60 -43.66
C LEU A 591 -23.10 45.69 -42.74
N VAL A 592 -21.79 45.49 -42.87
CA VAL A 592 -20.58 46.29 -42.50
C VAL A 592 -20.65 47.03 -41.15
N THR A 593 -19.88 46.52 -40.18
CA THR A 593 -18.83 47.19 -39.33
C THR A 593 -18.42 46.18 -38.23
N SER A 594 -17.22 45.58 -38.13
CA SER A 594 -15.84 46.10 -37.90
C SER A 594 -15.81 47.12 -36.75
N THR A 595 -15.12 46.96 -35.62
CA THR A 595 -13.66 46.78 -35.37
C THR A 595 -13.47 46.66 -33.83
N SER A 596 -12.56 45.83 -33.29
CA SER A 596 -11.20 46.18 -32.80
C SER A 596 -11.20 47.40 -31.83
N THR A 597 -10.58 47.43 -30.63
CA THR A 597 -9.16 47.18 -30.31
C THR A 597 -8.90 47.36 -28.78
N ALA A 598 -7.95 46.59 -28.25
CA ALA A 598 -6.93 46.87 -27.21
C ALA A 598 -7.23 47.46 -25.79
N LEU A 599 -6.69 46.72 -24.79
CA LEU A 599 -6.16 47.10 -23.46
C LEU A 599 -5.25 48.36 -23.47
N PRO A 600 -4.99 49.11 -22.34
CA PRO A 600 -4.46 48.54 -21.07
C PRO A 600 -4.63 49.30 -19.71
N LYS A 601 -4.22 48.59 -18.62
CA LYS A 601 -3.58 49.02 -17.33
C LYS A 601 -4.36 49.71 -16.17
N THR A 602 -4.58 48.90 -15.12
CA THR A 602 -4.42 49.11 -13.64
C THR A 602 -4.78 50.42 -12.95
N SER A 603 -5.78 50.36 -12.05
CA SER A 603 -5.79 50.98 -10.71
C SER A 603 -6.83 50.29 -9.81
N THR A 604 -6.41 49.82 -8.64
CA THR A 604 -7.20 49.15 -7.60
C THR A 604 -8.24 50.09 -6.98
N THR A 605 -9.52 49.83 -7.28
CA THR A 605 -10.65 50.24 -6.45
C THR A 605 -11.40 48.96 -6.10
N LEU A 606 -11.44 48.56 -4.83
CA LEU A 606 -12.20 47.38 -4.40
C LEU A 606 -13.68 47.64 -4.69
N THR A 607 -14.22 46.98 -5.70
CA THR A 607 -15.66 46.98 -5.99
C THR A 607 -16.38 46.36 -4.79
N PRO A 608 -17.41 47.00 -4.22
CA PRO A 608 -18.23 46.38 -3.18
C PRO A 608 -18.77 45.04 -3.70
N LYS A 609 -18.51 43.93 -2.97
CA LYS A 609 -19.01 42.61 -3.37
C LYS A 609 -20.55 42.57 -3.39
N TYR A 610 -21.18 43.48 -2.64
CA TYR A 610 -22.61 43.65 -2.54
C TYR A 610 -23.02 45.03 -3.09
N PRO A 611 -23.54 45.13 -4.33
CA PRO A 611 -24.17 46.36 -4.80
C PRO A 611 -25.43 46.63 -3.98
N ILE A 612 -25.78 47.91 -3.78
CA ILE A 612 -27.01 48.31 -3.08
C ILE A 612 -28.23 47.80 -3.87
N GLN A 613 -29.12 47.07 -3.19
CA GLN A 613 -30.36 46.50 -3.73
C GLN A 613 -31.57 47.05 -2.98
N GLN A 614 -32.75 47.00 -3.59
CA GLN A 614 -34.00 47.43 -2.92
C GLN A 614 -34.23 46.67 -1.60
N GLN A 615 -33.89 45.38 -1.59
CA GLN A 615 -33.87 44.50 -0.43
C GLN A 615 -32.73 43.50 -0.61
N LEU A 616 -32.00 43.23 0.47
CA LEU A 616 -30.89 42.27 0.49
C LEU A 616 -31.07 41.30 1.66
N THR A 617 -31.17 40.01 1.35
CA THR A 617 -31.20 38.94 2.36
C THR A 617 -29.83 38.28 2.45
N LEU A 618 -29.29 38.21 3.67
CA LEU A 618 -28.06 37.47 3.99
C LEU A 618 -28.36 36.42 5.05
N MET A 619 -27.55 35.38 5.13
CA MET A 619 -27.66 34.30 6.09
C MET A 619 -26.39 34.17 6.95
N THR A 620 -26.57 33.72 8.20
CA THR A 620 -25.49 33.27 9.07
C THR A 620 -24.95 31.92 8.59
N THR A 621 -23.79 31.51 9.10
CA THR A 621 -23.27 30.15 8.88
C THR A 621 -24.16 29.11 9.56
N THR A 622 -24.49 28.00 8.91
CA THR A 622 -25.17 26.87 9.56
C THR A 622 -24.30 26.31 10.69
N ILE A 623 -24.86 26.23 11.90
CA ILE A 623 -24.18 25.69 13.08
C ILE A 623 -24.90 24.44 13.58
N PHE A 624 -24.15 23.53 14.22
CA PHE A 624 -24.63 22.23 14.69
C PHE A 624 -24.59 22.11 16.22
N GLN A 625 -24.42 23.24 16.92
CA GLN A 625 -24.27 23.27 18.38
C GLN A 625 -25.62 22.92 19.04
N ASN A 626 -25.60 22.00 20.01
CA ASN A 626 -26.79 21.51 20.71
C ASN A 626 -26.70 21.82 22.22
N PRO A 627 -27.73 22.43 22.84
CA PRO A 627 -28.95 22.98 22.21
C PRO A 627 -28.67 24.25 21.40
N PRO A 628 -29.39 24.51 20.28
CA PRO A 628 -30.63 23.85 19.84
C PRO A 628 -30.53 22.85 18.67
N GLY A 629 -29.35 22.60 18.09
CA GLY A 629 -29.17 21.66 16.96
C GLY A 629 -28.82 22.36 15.65
N GLU A 630 -28.95 21.69 14.50
CA GLU A 630 -28.66 22.27 13.19
C GLU A 630 -29.63 23.41 12.85
N HIS A 631 -29.11 24.64 12.63
CA HIS A 631 -29.89 25.79 12.15
C HIS A 631 -29.01 26.91 11.58
N TYR A 632 -29.66 27.89 10.96
CA TYR A 632 -29.11 29.17 10.52
C TYR A 632 -30.17 30.27 10.61
N HIS A 633 -29.76 31.54 10.56
CA HIS A 633 -30.68 32.66 10.50
C HIS A 633 -30.45 33.52 9.26
N THR A 634 -31.48 34.24 8.86
CA THR A 634 -31.42 35.25 7.80
C THR A 634 -31.59 36.65 8.36
N ILE A 635 -31.05 37.64 7.66
CA ILE A 635 -31.17 39.07 7.95
C ILE A 635 -31.59 39.74 6.64
N GLU A 636 -32.70 40.47 6.71
CA GLU A 636 -33.16 41.30 5.61
C GLU A 636 -32.75 42.76 5.86
N MET A 637 -32.15 43.38 4.85
CA MET A 637 -31.74 44.78 4.89
C MET A 637 -32.42 45.57 3.78
N THR A 638 -32.98 46.72 4.14
CA THR A 638 -33.51 47.70 3.21
C THR A 638 -32.38 48.43 2.48
N LYS A 639 -32.74 49.11 1.39
CA LYS A 639 -31.81 49.95 0.63
C LYS A 639 -31.10 51.00 1.52
N ASP A 640 -31.85 51.66 2.39
CA ASP A 640 -31.34 52.73 3.25
C ASP A 640 -30.34 52.19 4.30
N GLU A 641 -30.60 51.01 4.87
CA GLU A 641 -29.68 50.34 5.80
C GLU A 641 -28.39 49.91 5.10
N GLN A 642 -28.49 49.37 3.87
CA GLN A 642 -27.31 49.04 3.06
C GLN A 642 -26.47 50.28 2.76
N GLU A 643 -27.10 51.42 2.42
CA GLU A 643 -26.40 52.69 2.17
C GLU A 643 -25.69 53.22 3.42
N ARG A 644 -26.33 53.15 4.58
CA ARG A 644 -25.75 53.56 5.87
C ARG A 644 -24.56 52.69 6.27
N LEU A 645 -24.72 51.36 6.16
CA LEU A 645 -23.66 50.40 6.41
C LEU A 645 -22.46 50.64 5.48
N GLN A 646 -22.67 50.83 4.18
CA GLN A 646 -21.60 51.11 3.22
C GLN A 646 -20.90 52.47 3.44
N LYS A 647 -21.54 53.41 4.13
CA LYS A 647 -20.93 54.67 4.62
C LYS A 647 -20.14 54.49 5.92
N GLY A 648 -20.08 53.27 6.47
CA GLY A 648 -19.34 52.94 7.67
C GLY A 648 -20.15 53.00 8.97
N GLU A 649 -21.46 53.24 8.90
CA GLU A 649 -22.33 53.18 10.08
C GLU A 649 -22.52 51.73 10.56
N VAL A 650 -22.95 51.59 11.82
CA VAL A 650 -23.38 50.32 12.41
C VAL A 650 -24.90 50.33 12.55
N VAL A 651 -25.56 49.28 12.07
CA VAL A 651 -27.03 49.17 12.09
C VAL A 651 -27.44 48.00 12.97
N ASP A 652 -28.48 48.21 13.79
CA ASP A 652 -29.11 47.18 14.61
C ASP A 652 -30.19 46.45 13.80
N LEU A 653 -30.08 45.13 13.70
CA LEU A 653 -31.01 44.27 12.95
C LEU A 653 -31.44 43.09 13.82
N ILE A 654 -32.58 42.49 13.48
CA ILE A 654 -33.07 41.27 14.12
C ILE A 654 -33.02 40.15 13.08
N THR A 655 -32.50 39.00 13.47
CA THR A 655 -32.43 37.83 12.60
C THR A 655 -33.79 37.13 12.50
N SER A 656 -34.02 36.34 11.45
CA SER A 656 -35.19 35.46 11.34
C SER A 656 -35.22 34.46 12.51
N GLN A 657 -36.41 33.96 12.85
CA GLN A 657 -36.55 32.89 13.84
C GLN A 657 -36.23 31.54 13.19
N ASP A 658 -35.30 30.78 13.78
CA ASP A 658 -35.05 29.37 13.46
C ASP A 658 -34.74 28.61 14.77
N ASN A 659 -35.08 27.32 14.83
CA ASN A 659 -35.00 26.52 16.06
C ASN A 659 -35.51 27.26 17.33
N ALA A 660 -36.66 27.91 17.20
CA ALA A 660 -37.39 28.63 18.25
C ALA A 660 -36.68 29.87 18.86
N HIS A 661 -35.65 30.45 18.24
CA HIS A 661 -35.02 31.70 18.71
C HIS A 661 -34.54 32.61 17.56
N SER A 662 -34.12 33.83 17.91
CA SER A 662 -33.59 34.87 17.01
C SER A 662 -32.58 35.73 17.78
N HIS A 663 -31.75 36.49 17.07
CA HIS A 663 -30.76 37.39 17.68
C HIS A 663 -31.00 38.86 17.35
N ALA A 664 -30.65 39.74 18.29
CA ALA A 664 -30.44 41.16 18.02
C ALA A 664 -28.96 41.41 17.69
N VAL A 665 -28.67 41.82 16.45
CA VAL A 665 -27.31 41.91 15.93
C VAL A 665 -26.93 43.33 15.50
N LYS A 666 -25.67 43.71 15.73
CA LYS A 666 -25.07 44.92 15.18
C LYS A 666 -24.25 44.58 13.94
N VAL A 667 -24.64 45.08 12.78
CA VAL A 667 -23.96 44.83 11.51
C VAL A 667 -23.11 46.02 11.10
N GLN A 668 -21.94 45.76 10.52
CA GLN A 668 -21.06 46.76 9.91
C GLN A 668 -20.59 46.29 8.53
N PHE A 669 -20.36 47.21 7.60
CA PHE A 669 -19.72 46.91 6.33
C PHE A 669 -18.21 47.20 6.39
N TYR A 670 -17.40 46.19 6.13
CA TYR A 670 -15.94 46.32 6.06
C TYR A 670 -15.37 45.31 5.06
N ASN A 671 -14.24 45.63 4.41
CA ASN A 671 -13.57 44.78 3.44
C ASN A 671 -14.50 44.23 2.31
N GLY A 672 -15.50 45.03 1.92
CA GLY A 672 -16.46 44.66 0.87
C GLY A 672 -17.56 43.68 1.29
N ARG A 673 -17.72 43.37 2.59
CA ARG A 673 -18.75 42.46 3.13
C ARG A 673 -19.44 43.01 4.38
N TYR A 674 -20.58 42.42 4.73
CA TYR A 674 -21.33 42.71 5.95
C TYR A 674 -20.94 41.72 7.05
N HIS A 675 -20.66 42.23 8.25
CA HIS A 675 -20.23 41.46 9.40
C HIS A 675 -21.06 41.78 10.64
N VAL A 676 -21.41 40.76 11.42
CA VAL A 676 -21.97 40.92 12.77
C VAL A 676 -20.82 41.24 13.73
N THR A 677 -20.92 42.38 14.41
CA THR A 677 -19.94 42.88 15.38
C THR A 677 -20.37 42.63 16.82
N LYS A 678 -21.68 42.61 17.09
CA LYS A 678 -22.27 42.21 18.38
C LYS A 678 -23.55 41.40 18.16
N CYS A 679 -23.81 40.48 19.09
CA CYS A 679 -24.96 39.59 19.10
C CYS A 679 -25.55 39.55 20.52
N ASP A 680 -26.83 39.88 20.67
CA ASP A 680 -27.55 39.96 21.96
C ASP A 680 -26.81 40.82 23.00
N SER A 681 -26.31 41.98 22.57
CA SER A 681 -25.48 42.92 23.34
C SER A 681 -24.12 42.37 23.81
N LYS A 682 -23.71 41.18 23.34
CA LYS A 682 -22.41 40.56 23.63
C LYS A 682 -21.50 40.57 22.40
N ALA A 683 -20.21 40.35 22.62
CA ALA A 683 -19.27 40.10 21.54
C ALA A 683 -19.55 38.74 20.90
N ILE A 684 -19.31 38.65 19.60
CA ILE A 684 -19.29 37.39 18.83
C ILE A 684 -18.28 36.38 19.41
N PRO A 685 -18.49 35.06 19.24
CA PRO A 685 -19.65 34.43 18.60
C PRO A 685 -20.95 34.59 19.41
N CYS A 686 -22.10 34.46 18.73
CA CYS A 686 -23.40 34.39 19.39
C CYS A 686 -23.45 33.18 20.37
N TRP A 687 -24.39 33.18 21.31
CA TRP A 687 -24.45 32.16 22.37
C TRP A 687 -24.72 30.74 21.85
N ASP A 688 -25.34 30.64 20.68
CA ASP A 688 -25.66 29.44 19.92
C ASP A 688 -24.53 29.03 18.94
N GLY A 689 -23.47 29.83 18.81
CA GLY A 689 -22.27 29.51 18.04
C GLY A 689 -22.17 30.20 16.68
N HIS A 690 -23.12 31.06 16.29
CA HIS A 690 -22.99 31.85 15.06
C HIS A 690 -21.79 32.81 15.10
N THR A 691 -21.04 32.82 14.00
CA THR A 691 -19.86 33.69 13.82
C THR A 691 -20.24 35.07 13.28
N SER A 692 -19.27 35.96 13.08
CA SER A 692 -19.51 37.29 12.51
C SER A 692 -19.95 37.30 11.04
N CYS A 693 -19.96 36.17 10.36
CA CYS A 693 -20.08 36.13 8.91
C CYS A 693 -21.53 36.18 8.42
N LEU A 694 -21.81 37.06 7.45
CA LEU A 694 -23.06 37.08 6.69
C LEU A 694 -22.78 36.82 5.20
N MET A 695 -23.57 35.92 4.61
CA MET A 695 -23.36 35.42 3.25
C MET A 695 -24.66 35.41 2.45
N LYS A 696 -24.61 35.45 1.12
CA LYS A 696 -25.78 35.11 0.29
C LYS A 696 -25.96 33.59 0.23
N GLU A 697 -27.19 33.17 -0.07
CA GLU A 697 -27.48 31.76 -0.39
C GLU A 697 -26.56 31.26 -1.52
N GLY A 698 -25.85 30.16 -1.29
CA GLY A 698 -24.88 29.57 -2.23
C GLY A 698 -23.47 30.18 -2.20
N GLU A 699 -23.19 31.19 -1.38
CA GLU A 699 -21.85 31.76 -1.25
C GLU A 699 -20.97 30.93 -0.29
N ARG A 700 -19.80 30.48 -0.76
CA ARG A 700 -18.89 29.63 0.04
C ARG A 700 -18.04 30.46 1.01
N GLY A 701 -18.42 30.43 2.28
CA GLY A 701 -17.55 30.63 3.44
C GLY A 701 -16.96 32.03 3.66
N CYS A 702 -16.61 32.30 4.92
CA CYS A 702 -15.84 33.47 5.30
C CYS A 702 -14.34 33.23 5.01
N PRO A 703 -13.63 34.16 4.35
CA PRO A 703 -12.18 34.18 4.41
C PRO A 703 -11.73 34.39 5.87
N ILE A 704 -10.63 33.76 6.25
CA ILE A 704 -10.02 33.92 7.58
C ILE A 704 -9.47 35.35 7.66
N ASP A 705 -10.22 36.27 8.27
CA ASP A 705 -9.75 37.65 8.46
C ASP A 705 -8.84 37.71 9.70
N ASN A 706 -7.57 38.03 9.45
CA ASN A 706 -6.59 38.42 10.46
C ASN A 706 -6.98 39.79 11.03
N GLY A 707 -7.81 39.78 12.08
CA GLY A 707 -8.12 40.97 12.88
C GLY A 707 -9.20 41.87 12.27
N LEU A 708 -10.41 41.76 12.82
CA LEU A 708 -11.24 42.95 13.00
C LEU A 708 -10.54 43.82 14.08
N PRO A 709 -10.64 45.16 14.04
CA PRO A 709 -10.22 46.00 15.16
C PRO A 709 -10.94 45.63 16.47
#